data_AF-A0A8C5HZT8-F1
#
_entry.id   AF-A0A8C5HZT8-F1
#
_cell.length_a   1.000
_cell.length_b   1.000
_cell.length_c   1.000
_cell.angle_alpha   90.00
_cell.angle_beta   90.00
_cell.angle_gamma   90.00
#
_symmetry.space_group_name_H-M   'P 1'
#
loop_
_entity.id
_entity.type
_entity.pdbx_description
1 polymer ?
#
loop_
_entity_poly.entity_id
_entity_poly.type
_entity_poly.pdbx_seq_one_letter_code
_entity_poly.pdbx_strand_id
1 'polypeptide(L)'
;LERVFMENSREDPSLLWQAFGSATGVTRYYPATPWKTPDKIDLYDVRRRPWYIQGASSPKDMVILVDVSGSVSGLTLKLIKASVMEMLDTLSDDDYVNVARFNEKAEAVVPCFKHLVQANVRNKKIFKDAVQQMQAKGTTDYKSGFHFAFNQLLNTNVPRANCNKIIMLFTDGGEDRAQDVFMQYNWPNKTVRVFTFSVGQHNYDVTPLQWIACTNKGYYFEIRSICAIRINTQEYLDVLGRPMVLAGSDAKQVQWTNVYQDALGLGMVVTGTLPVFNLTTDGNSQNQLILGVMGVDVHLDEIKRLTPRYNLGANGYIFAMDPNGYLLLHPNLQPKLVNLPEPVTLDFLDAEVEDSNKEEIRRQMIDGRPGEMHIKTLIKSIDEQYIDEVYRAYTWTPINGTDYSLGLVLPPYNEFYIQADLSDVIDTNTDRIKTKKSDSYCYLYREYCKRLQLSDNNTQFLQNFLSLMLDISPESDECEYLGEGGAGETWRQCVQKMNYCRYGFLAVFASTDGGITRVFPNNAAEQWDEDPEPFNSNYYRRSLDNRGYMFKAPSRSCDSVGILVSSAVEVNLGGKLLKPPLSVKCVCSSLYYIFPPRVTPHASFFFPLLSQIGLFFGDVDPFLMHALYNNSIYSRWQSFHYQSACEPVSSSHTGAASRSIFVPSIADILSLAWWTSTVAWSVTQQLLYGLLYNDVLVEGFEIKESSCVTIQSQFYFTNVTNSYNVLQDCGNCSRLFHAKRLENTNLLFVVAETLPCSRGFFFLNEKKQTVQEENPCEVLSNARYRKGPTSCFDYSALVSTVYYVGSFWISWWDLVGLGRVKVRG
;
A
#
# COMPACT_ATOMS: atom_id res chain seq x y z
N LEU A 1 30.72 -13.71 11.22
CA LEU A 1 29.41 -13.54 10.57
C LEU A 1 29.09 -14.73 9.67
N GLU A 2 29.84 -15.01 8.60
CA GLU A 2 29.52 -16.10 7.66
C GLU A 2 29.32 -17.48 8.31
N ARG A 3 30.23 -17.89 9.21
CA ARG A 3 30.05 -19.13 9.98
C ARG A 3 28.73 -19.15 10.78
N VAL A 4 28.39 -18.03 11.43
CA VAL A 4 27.17 -17.92 12.23
C VAL A 4 25.93 -17.94 11.34
N PHE A 5 25.96 -17.26 10.19
CA PHE A 5 24.86 -17.30 9.23
C PHE A 5 24.59 -18.72 8.70
N MET A 6 25.67 -19.48 8.41
CA MET A 6 25.58 -20.88 8.04
C MET A 6 25.04 -21.78 9.17
N GLU A 7 25.43 -21.52 10.42
CA GLU A 7 24.93 -22.25 11.59
C GLU A 7 23.41 -21.99 11.76
N ASN A 8 22.97 -20.73 11.70
CA ASN A 8 21.55 -20.35 11.79
C ASN A 8 20.70 -21.00 10.70
N SER A 9 21.16 -20.99 9.44
CA SER A 9 20.42 -21.58 8.32
C SER A 9 20.39 -23.12 8.36
N ARG A 10 21.36 -23.75 9.04
CA ARG A 10 21.34 -25.20 9.30
C ARG A 10 20.38 -25.57 10.42
N GLU A 11 20.24 -24.70 11.41
CA GLU A 11 19.28 -24.87 12.50
C GLU A 11 17.85 -24.65 12.02
N ASP A 12 17.63 -23.59 11.23
CA ASP A 12 16.34 -23.28 10.61
C ASP A 12 16.46 -23.08 9.09
N PRO A 13 16.07 -24.09 8.29
CA PRO A 13 16.06 -24.01 6.83
C PRO A 13 15.02 -23.04 6.25
N SER A 14 14.02 -22.60 7.03
CA SER A 14 13.00 -21.64 6.58
C SER A 14 13.53 -20.20 6.57
N LEU A 15 14.64 -19.95 7.27
CA LEU A 15 15.22 -18.64 7.44
C LEU A 15 15.83 -18.14 6.11
N LEU A 16 15.32 -16.99 5.64
CA LEU A 16 15.69 -16.39 4.36
C LEU A 16 16.95 -15.52 4.48
N TRP A 17 16.83 -14.21 4.27
CA TRP A 17 17.98 -13.31 4.30
C TRP A 17 18.40 -12.99 5.74
N GLN A 18 19.68 -13.24 6.00
CA GLN A 18 20.38 -12.69 7.14
C GLN A 18 21.27 -11.56 6.66
N ALA A 19 21.05 -10.36 7.18
CA ALA A 19 21.74 -9.15 6.77
C ALA A 19 22.53 -8.53 7.91
N PHE A 20 23.74 -8.05 7.62
CA PHE A 20 24.44 -7.09 8.46
C PHE A 20 24.71 -5.83 7.65
N GLY A 21 24.06 -4.74 8.04
CA GLY A 21 24.32 -3.39 7.52
C GLY A 21 25.36 -2.71 8.40
N SER A 22 26.54 -2.41 7.85
CA SER A 22 27.59 -1.68 8.54
C SER A 22 27.30 -0.18 8.58
N ALA A 23 27.74 0.51 9.62
CA ALA A 23 27.75 1.98 9.69
C ALA A 23 28.56 2.62 8.54
N THR A 24 29.51 1.88 7.95
CA THR A 24 30.28 2.31 6.78
C THR A 24 29.48 2.25 5.46
N GLY A 25 28.26 1.72 5.46
CA GLY A 25 27.42 1.54 4.26
C GLY A 25 27.64 0.20 3.54
N VAL A 26 28.56 -0.64 4.00
CA VAL A 26 28.77 -2.00 3.45
C VAL A 26 27.71 -2.94 4.02
N THR A 27 27.11 -3.76 3.15
CA THR A 27 26.10 -4.74 3.57
C THR A 27 26.56 -6.15 3.25
N ARG A 28 26.30 -7.11 4.14
CA ARG A 28 26.55 -8.53 3.90
C ARG A 28 25.26 -9.31 4.07
N TYR A 29 24.93 -10.13 3.08
CA TYR A 29 23.76 -10.99 3.07
C TYR A 29 24.16 -12.46 3.05
N TYR A 30 23.32 -13.31 3.61
CA TYR A 30 23.40 -14.76 3.50
C TYR A 30 21.98 -15.34 3.30
N PRO A 31 21.78 -16.34 2.40
CA PRO A 31 22.78 -16.89 1.49
C PRO A 31 23.27 -15.86 0.45
N ALA A 32 24.38 -16.15 -0.23
CA ALA A 32 24.90 -15.24 -1.24
C ALA A 32 24.06 -15.35 -2.52
N THR A 33 23.48 -14.25 -2.96
CA THR A 33 22.77 -14.13 -4.24
C THR A 33 23.33 -13.01 -5.09
N PRO A 34 23.27 -13.16 -6.43
CA PRO A 34 23.65 -12.08 -7.32
C PRO A 34 22.72 -10.91 -7.07
N TRP A 35 23.30 -9.73 -6.82
CA TRP A 35 22.53 -8.50 -6.73
C TRP A 35 21.82 -8.29 -8.07
N LYS A 36 20.50 -8.06 -8.05
CA LYS A 36 19.70 -7.85 -9.26
C LYS A 36 20.20 -6.57 -9.92
N THR A 37 21.07 -6.68 -10.92
CA THR A 37 21.58 -5.53 -11.66
C THR A 37 20.41 -4.93 -12.43
N PRO A 38 19.89 -3.74 -12.06
CA PRO A 38 18.86 -3.12 -12.86
C PRO A 38 19.49 -2.67 -14.18
N ASP A 39 18.67 -2.50 -15.24
CA ASP A 39 19.10 -1.80 -16.47
C ASP A 39 19.48 -0.32 -16.20
N LYS A 40 19.33 0.13 -14.95
CA LYS A 40 19.68 1.45 -14.43
C LYS A 40 20.62 1.33 -13.24
N ILE A 41 21.44 2.36 -13.03
CA ILE A 41 22.36 2.47 -11.90
C ILE A 41 21.57 2.34 -10.58
N ASP A 42 21.96 1.37 -9.75
CA ASP A 42 21.39 1.22 -8.41
C ASP A 42 22.00 2.25 -7.44
N LEU A 43 21.13 2.93 -6.70
CA LEU A 43 21.47 3.92 -5.69
C LEU A 43 21.26 3.37 -4.27
N TYR A 44 21.20 2.05 -4.11
CA TYR A 44 21.02 1.36 -2.84
C TYR A 44 22.03 1.81 -1.77
N ASP A 45 21.52 2.19 -0.59
CA ASP A 45 22.31 2.43 0.62
C ASP A 45 21.55 1.79 1.80
N VAL A 46 22.22 0.91 2.55
CA VAL A 46 21.61 0.18 3.67
C VAL A 46 21.18 1.11 4.80
N ARG A 47 21.91 2.21 5.01
CA ARG A 47 21.66 3.14 6.12
C ARG A 47 20.37 3.94 5.94
N ARG A 48 19.84 3.97 4.71
CA ARG A 48 18.54 4.57 4.36
C ARG A 48 17.38 3.61 4.50
N ARG A 49 17.63 2.33 4.73
CA ARG A 49 16.56 1.35 4.78
C ARG A 49 15.80 1.50 6.09
N PRO A 50 14.45 1.42 6.07
CA PRO A 50 13.65 1.55 7.28
C PRO A 50 14.12 0.65 8.42
N TRP A 51 14.50 -0.60 8.10
CA TRP A 51 15.02 -1.55 9.07
C TRP A 51 16.33 -1.11 9.73
N TYR A 52 17.23 -0.46 8.99
CA TYR A 52 18.45 0.08 9.57
C TYR A 52 18.15 1.28 10.48
N ILE A 53 17.31 2.20 10.02
CA ILE A 53 16.98 3.45 10.75
C ILE A 53 16.31 3.14 12.09
N GLN A 54 15.36 2.21 12.09
CA GLN A 54 14.62 1.78 13.29
C GLN A 54 15.57 1.11 14.29
N GLY A 55 16.46 0.23 13.84
CA GLY A 55 17.47 -0.39 14.71
C GLY A 55 18.57 0.56 15.18
N ALA A 56 18.87 1.63 14.43
CA ALA A 56 19.98 2.55 14.73
C ALA A 56 19.62 3.66 15.72
N SER A 57 18.33 4.02 15.86
CA SER A 57 17.91 5.13 16.70
C SER A 57 16.51 4.96 17.28
N SER A 58 16.28 5.50 18.48
CA SER A 58 14.93 5.61 19.04
C SER A 58 14.09 6.69 18.33
N PRO A 59 12.74 6.61 18.38
CA PRO A 59 11.85 7.58 17.74
C PRO A 59 12.13 9.03 18.13
N LYS A 60 11.77 9.96 17.26
CA LYS A 60 12.12 11.38 17.42
C LYS A 60 11.01 12.36 17.11
N ASP A 61 10.98 13.44 17.88
CA ASP A 61 10.23 14.66 17.65
C ASP A 61 11.17 15.69 17.00
N MET A 62 10.99 15.95 15.71
CA MET A 62 11.89 16.75 14.88
C MET A 62 11.23 18.04 14.39
N VAL A 63 11.89 19.17 14.63
CA VAL A 63 11.53 20.44 13.99
C VAL A 63 12.60 20.83 12.99
N ILE A 64 12.20 20.97 11.72
CA ILE A 64 13.08 21.42 10.63
C ILE A 64 12.86 22.92 10.44
N LEU A 65 13.90 23.70 10.70
CA LEU A 65 13.96 25.13 10.46
C LEU A 65 14.68 25.41 9.13
N VAL A 66 13.99 26.09 8.23
CA VAL A 66 14.48 26.45 6.90
C VAL A 66 14.62 27.96 6.79
N ASP A 67 15.86 28.42 6.59
CA ASP A 67 16.13 29.81 6.27
C ASP A 67 15.60 30.13 4.87
N VAL A 68 14.72 31.13 4.78
CA VAL A 68 14.17 31.65 3.52
C VAL A 68 14.48 33.14 3.35
N SER A 69 15.56 33.62 3.94
CA SER A 69 16.09 34.97 3.73
C SER A 69 16.56 35.21 2.30
N GLY A 70 16.84 36.47 1.95
CA GLY A 70 17.32 36.83 0.61
C GLY A 70 18.67 36.21 0.23
N SER A 71 19.53 35.88 1.20
CA SER A 71 20.89 35.34 0.95
C SER A 71 20.86 33.95 0.33
N VAL A 72 19.93 33.10 0.77
CA VAL A 72 19.78 31.73 0.28
C VAL A 72 19.18 31.64 -1.13
N SER A 73 18.80 32.76 -1.76
CA SER A 73 18.16 32.76 -3.07
C SER A 73 19.05 32.13 -4.16
N GLY A 74 18.44 31.39 -5.10
CA GLY A 74 19.14 30.71 -6.19
C GLY A 74 19.52 29.26 -5.87
N LEU A 75 20.80 28.89 -6.06
CA LEU A 75 21.27 27.50 -5.93
C LEU A 75 21.15 26.97 -4.50
N THR A 76 21.42 27.81 -3.50
CA THR A 76 21.39 27.42 -2.09
C THR A 76 20.00 26.99 -1.65
N LEU A 77 18.95 27.77 -1.93
CA LEU A 77 17.57 27.38 -1.65
C LEU A 77 17.18 26.08 -2.38
N LYS A 78 17.66 25.86 -3.61
CA LYS A 78 17.41 24.61 -4.34
C LYS A 78 18.05 23.40 -3.63
N LEU A 79 19.27 23.56 -3.13
CA LEU A 79 19.96 22.52 -2.34
C LEU A 79 19.28 22.31 -0.98
N ILE A 80 18.82 23.37 -0.31
CA ILE A 80 18.09 23.27 0.95
C ILE A 80 16.78 22.49 0.75
N LYS A 81 15.99 22.84 -0.27
CA LYS A 81 14.76 22.11 -0.60
C LYS A 81 15.04 20.61 -0.82
N ALA A 82 16.05 20.29 -1.63
CA ALA A 82 16.45 18.90 -1.85
C ALA A 82 16.89 18.21 -0.55
N SER A 83 17.63 18.90 0.32
CA SER A 83 18.11 18.36 1.60
C SER A 83 16.98 18.08 2.58
N VAL A 84 15.99 18.98 2.66
CA VAL A 84 14.80 18.79 3.50
C VAL A 84 13.96 17.62 2.99
N MET A 85 13.77 17.49 1.67
CA MET A 85 13.06 16.35 1.09
C MET A 85 13.75 15.01 1.40
N GLU A 86 15.07 14.94 1.25
CA GLU A 86 15.87 13.76 1.58
C GLU A 86 15.90 13.47 3.10
N MET A 87 15.83 14.51 3.94
CA MET A 87 15.75 14.36 5.39
C MET A 87 14.41 13.77 5.82
N LEU A 88 13.30 14.21 5.21
CA LEU A 88 11.97 13.63 5.46
C LEU A 88 11.92 12.14 5.12
N ASP A 89 12.70 11.68 4.13
CA ASP A 89 12.80 10.26 3.78
C ASP A 89 13.48 9.40 4.85
N THR A 90 14.24 10.01 5.77
CA THR A 90 14.86 9.30 6.91
C THR A 90 13.92 9.09 8.09
N LEU A 91 12.70 9.65 8.03
CA LEU A 91 11.72 9.56 9.11
C LEU A 91 10.80 8.35 8.95
N SER A 92 10.60 7.63 10.05
CA SER A 92 9.67 6.51 10.17
C SER A 92 8.31 6.94 10.71
N ASP A 93 7.32 6.06 10.65
CA ASP A 93 5.95 6.35 11.12
C ASP A 93 5.84 6.60 12.64
N ASP A 94 6.82 6.15 13.43
CA ASP A 94 6.91 6.45 14.86
C ASP A 94 7.45 7.87 15.15
N ASP A 95 8.02 8.53 14.15
CA ASP A 95 8.56 9.87 14.28
C ASP A 95 7.49 10.94 14.08
N TYR A 96 7.71 12.10 14.69
CA TYR A 96 6.89 13.27 14.53
C TYR A 96 7.72 14.43 14.00
N VAL A 97 7.17 15.17 13.05
CA VAL A 97 7.87 16.25 12.36
C VAL A 97 6.99 17.46 12.13
N ASN A 98 7.61 18.64 12.19
CA ASN A 98 7.07 19.86 11.59
C ASN A 98 8.17 20.61 10.86
N VAL A 99 7.83 21.25 9.75
CA VAL A 99 8.74 22.05 8.94
C VAL A 99 8.29 23.51 9.02
N ALA A 100 9.21 24.37 9.45
CA ALA A 100 8.99 25.79 9.54
C ALA A 100 9.99 26.55 8.68
N ARG A 101 9.50 27.60 8.04
CA ARG A 101 10.32 28.57 7.31
C ARG A 101 10.46 29.81 8.17
N PHE A 102 11.62 30.46 8.12
CA PHE A 102 11.82 31.72 8.81
C PHE A 102 12.61 32.71 7.95
N ASN A 103 12.23 33.98 8.09
CA ASN A 103 12.96 35.13 7.60
C ASN A 103 12.96 36.19 8.72
N GLU A 104 12.08 37.20 8.65
CA GLU A 104 11.80 38.15 9.74
C GLU A 104 10.85 37.56 10.79
N LYS A 105 10.06 36.55 10.41
CA LYS A 105 9.16 35.80 11.29
C LYS A 105 9.23 34.31 10.94
N ALA A 106 8.95 33.47 11.92
CA ALA A 106 8.88 32.03 11.75
C ALA A 106 7.43 31.54 11.62
N GLU A 107 7.16 30.77 10.58
CA GLU A 107 5.85 30.21 10.26
C GLU A 107 5.99 28.74 9.83
N ALA A 108 4.99 27.92 10.15
CA ALA A 108 4.89 26.56 9.60
C ALA A 108 4.74 26.63 8.07
N VAL A 109 5.44 25.75 7.35
CA VAL A 109 5.37 25.69 5.87
C VAL A 109 3.98 25.27 5.41
N VAL A 110 3.34 24.37 6.16
CA VAL A 110 1.95 23.96 5.95
C VAL A 110 1.07 24.69 6.96
N PRO A 111 0.22 25.65 6.54
CA PRO A 111 -0.52 26.51 7.47
C PRO A 111 -1.40 25.78 8.50
N CYS A 112 -1.90 24.59 8.15
CA CYS A 112 -2.74 23.82 9.05
C CYS A 112 -1.97 22.94 10.04
N PHE A 113 -0.68 22.69 9.82
CA PHE A 113 0.14 21.87 10.72
C PHE A 113 0.71 22.76 11.82
N LYS A 114 -0.17 23.17 12.74
CA LYS A 114 0.18 24.06 13.86
C LYS A 114 1.04 23.39 14.94
N HIS A 115 1.15 22.07 14.90
CA HIS A 115 1.89 21.23 15.83
C HIS A 115 2.66 20.14 15.07
N LEU A 116 3.48 19.36 15.78
CA LEU A 116 4.18 18.20 15.24
C LEU A 116 3.19 17.14 14.76
N VAL A 117 3.33 16.70 13.50
CA VAL A 117 2.48 15.64 12.92
C VAL A 117 3.28 14.38 12.71
N GLN A 118 2.62 13.23 12.67
CA GLN A 118 3.26 11.96 12.35
C GLN A 118 3.93 12.02 10.97
N ALA A 119 5.15 11.48 10.87
CA ALA A 119 5.90 11.39 9.62
C ALA A 119 5.43 10.21 8.73
N ASN A 120 4.12 10.05 8.56
CA ASN A 120 3.56 9.03 7.67
C ASN A 120 3.78 9.37 6.19
N VAL A 121 3.62 8.39 5.30
CA VAL A 121 3.83 8.56 3.85
C VAL A 121 3.03 9.75 3.28
N ARG A 122 1.78 9.93 3.75
CA ARG A 122 0.88 11.00 3.29
C ARG A 122 1.36 12.39 3.71
N ASN A 123 1.64 12.60 4.99
CA ASN A 123 2.09 13.86 5.57
C ASN A 123 3.46 14.24 5.03
N LYS A 124 4.38 13.27 4.86
CA LYS A 124 5.68 13.50 4.22
C LYS A 124 5.51 14.02 2.80
N LYS A 125 4.59 13.46 2.01
CA LYS A 125 4.29 13.96 0.66
C LYS A 125 3.81 15.42 0.69
N ILE A 126 2.86 15.74 1.57
CA ILE A 126 2.34 17.12 1.74
C ILE A 126 3.47 18.10 2.11
N PHE A 127 4.38 17.71 3.01
CA PHE A 127 5.55 18.53 3.33
C PHE A 127 6.47 18.72 2.14
N LYS A 128 6.76 17.66 1.37
CA LYS A 128 7.63 17.76 0.18
C LYS A 128 7.05 18.73 -0.85
N ASP A 129 5.74 18.66 -1.11
CA ASP A 129 5.06 19.56 -2.05
C ASP A 129 5.09 21.02 -1.59
N ALA A 130 4.85 21.26 -0.30
CA ALA A 130 4.91 22.61 0.28
C ALA A 130 6.34 23.18 0.33
N VAL A 131 7.34 22.34 0.63
CA VAL A 131 8.77 22.71 0.60
C VAL A 131 9.20 23.10 -0.81
N GLN A 132 8.72 22.41 -1.83
CA GLN A 132 9.03 22.71 -3.23
C GLN A 132 8.56 24.12 -3.64
N GLN A 133 7.47 24.61 -3.06
CA GLN A 133 6.86 25.92 -3.36
C GLN A 133 7.51 27.11 -2.63
N MET A 134 8.42 26.88 -1.67
CA MET A 134 9.03 27.97 -0.88
C MET A 134 9.81 28.97 -1.74
N GLN A 135 9.78 30.25 -1.36
CA GLN A 135 10.52 31.33 -2.01
C GLN A 135 11.32 32.14 -0.98
N ALA A 136 12.54 32.53 -1.37
CA ALA A 136 13.45 33.31 -0.55
C ALA A 136 13.11 34.81 -0.62
N LYS A 137 12.89 35.46 0.53
CA LYS A 137 12.66 36.90 0.67
C LYS A 137 12.87 37.36 2.12
N GLY A 138 13.40 38.58 2.29
CA GLY A 138 13.51 39.24 3.59
C GLY A 138 14.89 39.07 4.23
N THR A 139 15.02 39.48 5.48
CA THR A 139 16.24 39.32 6.29
C THR A 139 16.17 38.08 7.18
N THR A 140 17.30 37.68 7.76
CA THR A 140 17.41 36.50 8.63
C THR A 140 17.26 36.89 10.10
N ASP A 141 16.33 36.25 10.81
CA ASP A 141 16.22 36.31 12.27
C ASP A 141 16.17 34.89 12.88
N TYR A 142 17.30 34.46 13.45
CA TYR A 142 17.37 33.16 14.12
C TYR A 142 16.56 33.09 15.41
N LYS A 143 16.34 34.22 16.10
CA LYS A 143 15.65 34.20 17.39
C LYS A 143 14.19 33.81 17.20
N SER A 144 13.49 34.42 16.24
CA SER A 144 12.11 34.02 15.93
C SER A 144 12.00 32.56 15.49
N GLY A 145 12.95 32.07 14.68
CA GLY A 145 13.05 30.66 14.27
C GLY A 145 13.16 29.71 15.47
N PHE A 146 14.09 29.95 16.38
CA PHE A 146 14.27 29.10 17.56
C PHE A 146 13.13 29.22 18.57
N HIS A 147 12.56 30.42 18.78
CA HIS A 147 11.36 30.59 19.60
C HIS A 147 10.19 29.74 19.09
N PHE A 148 9.97 29.74 17.77
CA PHE A 148 8.96 28.88 17.16
C PHE A 148 9.26 27.40 17.42
N ALA A 149 10.48 26.95 17.17
CA ALA A 149 10.85 25.54 17.36
C ALA A 149 10.69 25.06 18.80
N PHE A 150 11.13 25.85 19.80
CA PHE A 150 10.96 25.49 21.21
C PHE A 150 9.49 25.48 21.62
N ASN A 151 8.68 26.44 21.16
CA ASN A 151 7.24 26.44 21.44
C ASN A 151 6.54 25.20 20.86
N GLN A 152 6.95 24.73 19.68
CA GLN A 152 6.46 23.46 19.11
C GLN A 152 6.88 22.25 19.94
N LEU A 153 8.15 22.19 20.35
CA LEU A 153 8.72 21.08 21.13
C LEU A 153 8.29 21.05 22.61
N LEU A 154 7.71 22.13 23.14
CA LEU A 154 7.22 22.20 24.52
C LEU A 154 5.72 21.95 24.64
N ASN A 155 4.97 21.96 23.53
CA ASN A 155 3.55 21.67 23.56
C ASN A 155 3.31 20.17 23.88
N THR A 156 2.63 19.91 25.00
CA THR A 156 2.33 18.55 25.51
C THR A 156 0.91 18.08 25.18
N ASN A 157 0.03 18.96 24.69
CA ASN A 157 -1.39 18.65 24.48
C ASN A 157 -1.66 17.89 23.18
N VAL A 158 -0.61 17.45 22.49
CA VAL A 158 -0.65 16.87 21.14
C VAL A 158 0.04 15.49 21.21
N PRO A 159 -0.45 14.49 20.45
CA PRO A 159 0.24 13.20 20.32
C PRO A 159 1.66 13.39 19.78
N ARG A 160 2.65 12.73 20.39
CA ARG A 160 4.09 12.88 20.11
C ARG A 160 4.85 11.57 20.35
N ALA A 161 6.07 11.48 19.84
CA ALA A 161 6.97 10.37 20.18
C ALA A 161 7.48 10.50 21.62
N ASN A 162 7.66 11.75 22.08
CA ASN A 162 8.15 12.09 23.43
C ASN A 162 9.46 11.36 23.81
N CYS A 163 10.33 11.19 22.82
CA CYS A 163 11.63 10.57 22.96
C CYS A 163 12.73 11.59 22.59
N ASN A 164 13.48 11.35 21.51
CA ASN A 164 14.50 12.28 21.05
C ASN A 164 13.90 13.61 20.58
N LYS A 165 14.22 14.73 21.23
CA LYS A 165 13.78 16.08 20.83
C LYS A 165 14.89 16.77 20.06
N ILE A 166 14.65 17.06 18.79
CA ILE A 166 15.68 17.60 17.89
C ILE A 166 15.20 18.81 17.08
N ILE A 167 16.09 19.76 16.90
CA ILE A 167 15.92 20.90 15.98
C ILE A 167 17.01 20.81 14.93
N MET A 168 16.64 20.92 13.65
CA MET A 168 17.59 20.97 12.54
C MET A 168 17.45 22.29 11.80
N LEU A 169 18.54 23.04 11.69
CA LEU A 169 18.58 24.34 11.02
C LEU A 169 19.31 24.22 9.67
N PHE A 170 18.66 24.59 8.58
CA PHE A 170 19.26 24.71 7.24
C PHE A 170 19.41 26.19 6.85
N THR A 171 20.63 26.63 6.63
CA THR A 171 20.98 28.03 6.31
C THR A 171 22.30 28.09 5.52
N ASP A 172 22.64 29.24 4.96
CA ASP A 172 23.89 29.49 4.23
C ASP A 172 24.96 30.18 5.08
N GLY A 173 24.75 30.30 6.38
CA GLY A 173 25.67 30.99 7.30
C GLY A 173 24.92 31.99 8.16
N GLY A 174 25.58 32.54 9.17
CA GLY A 174 24.92 33.43 10.11
C GLY A 174 25.87 34.20 11.00
N GLU A 175 25.46 35.39 11.40
CA GLU A 175 26.25 36.27 12.28
C GLU A 175 25.82 36.16 13.75
N ASP A 176 24.54 35.92 14.03
CA ASP A 176 24.01 35.79 15.39
C ASP A 176 24.04 34.34 15.89
N ARG A 177 24.32 34.18 17.19
CA ARG A 177 24.32 32.89 17.91
C ARG A 177 23.01 32.61 18.64
N ALA A 178 22.10 33.58 18.77
CA ALA A 178 20.83 33.47 19.48
C ALA A 178 20.97 32.84 20.90
N GLN A 179 22.06 33.21 21.60
CA GLN A 179 22.44 32.61 22.89
C GLN A 179 21.38 32.79 23.98
N ASP A 180 20.70 33.93 23.96
CA ASP A 180 19.59 34.28 24.84
C ASP A 180 18.43 33.27 24.79
N VAL A 181 18.07 32.80 23.59
CA VAL A 181 17.00 31.80 23.42
C VAL A 181 17.40 30.46 24.04
N PHE A 182 18.65 30.00 23.82
CA PHE A 182 19.10 28.73 24.38
C PHE A 182 19.24 28.76 25.91
N MET A 183 19.65 29.91 26.46
CA MET A 183 19.69 30.14 27.91
C MET A 183 18.31 30.02 28.55
N GLN A 184 17.26 30.54 27.88
CA GLN A 184 15.90 30.52 28.39
C GLN A 184 15.25 29.15 28.29
N TYR A 185 15.40 28.45 27.16
CA TYR A 185 14.60 27.25 26.85
C TYR A 185 15.31 25.91 27.10
N ASN A 186 16.64 25.83 26.91
CA ASN A 186 17.34 24.54 26.89
C ASN A 186 18.37 24.37 28.02
N TRP A 187 18.90 25.45 28.59
CA TRP A 187 19.95 25.37 29.62
C TRP A 187 19.34 25.32 31.04
N PRO A 188 19.96 24.59 31.98
CA PRO A 188 21.25 23.89 31.90
C PRO A 188 21.18 22.43 31.41
N ASN A 189 20.00 21.81 31.38
CA ASN A 189 19.87 20.35 31.17
C ASN A 189 20.20 19.89 29.74
N LYS A 190 20.02 20.77 28.74
CA LYS A 190 20.28 20.53 27.31
C LYS A 190 19.57 19.28 26.81
N THR A 191 18.26 19.23 27.00
CA THR A 191 17.41 18.10 26.60
C THR A 191 17.16 18.08 25.10
N VAL A 192 17.13 19.26 24.46
CA VAL A 192 16.93 19.37 23.00
C VAL A 192 18.29 19.42 22.30
N ARG A 193 18.48 18.57 21.29
CA ARG A 193 19.68 18.56 20.44
C ARG A 193 19.48 19.45 19.22
N VAL A 194 20.50 20.23 18.87
CA VAL A 194 20.42 21.18 17.74
C VAL A 194 21.46 20.84 16.70
N PHE A 195 21.01 20.49 15.50
CA PHE A 195 21.87 20.23 14.34
C PHE A 195 21.84 21.43 13.40
N THR A 196 23.00 21.81 12.88
CA THR A 196 23.13 22.95 11.96
C THR A 196 23.73 22.49 10.64
N PHE A 197 23.08 22.86 9.53
CA PHE A 197 23.46 22.53 8.17
C PHE A 197 23.82 23.82 7.43
N SER A 198 25.09 23.95 7.07
CA SER A 198 25.57 24.98 6.15
C SER A 198 25.40 24.47 4.72
N VAL A 199 24.58 25.14 3.91
CA VAL A 199 24.21 24.66 2.58
C VAL A 199 24.67 25.61 1.50
N GLY A 200 25.21 25.06 0.42
CA GLY A 200 25.69 25.80 -0.74
C GLY A 200 27.16 26.18 -0.64
N GLN A 201 27.64 26.84 -1.68
CA GLN A 201 28.97 27.42 -1.70
C GLN A 201 28.83 28.92 -1.47
N HIS A 202 29.19 29.36 -0.26
CA HIS A 202 29.05 30.73 0.18
C HIS A 202 30.28 31.17 0.97
N ASN A 203 30.43 32.49 1.13
CA ASN A 203 31.52 33.10 1.90
C ASN A 203 31.04 33.64 3.25
N TYR A 204 29.81 33.33 3.67
CA TYR A 204 29.29 33.71 4.99
C TYR A 204 29.98 32.94 6.11
N ASP A 205 30.01 33.53 7.31
CA ASP A 205 30.61 32.92 8.49
C ASP A 205 29.75 31.74 8.98
N VAL A 206 30.41 30.60 9.22
CA VAL A 206 29.80 29.37 9.74
C VAL A 206 30.11 29.14 11.22
N THR A 207 30.98 29.97 11.81
CA THR A 207 31.42 29.86 13.21
C THR A 207 30.23 29.90 14.19
N PRO A 208 29.21 30.76 14.01
CA PRO A 208 28.03 30.74 14.86
C PRO A 208 27.23 29.43 14.77
N LEU A 209 27.11 28.85 13.58
CA LEU A 209 26.41 27.57 13.38
C LEU A 209 27.12 26.41 14.09
N GLN A 210 28.44 26.37 14.00
CA GLN A 210 29.27 25.39 14.72
C GLN A 210 29.09 25.56 16.23
N TRP A 211 29.08 26.81 16.73
CA TRP A 211 28.89 27.09 18.14
C TRP A 211 27.51 26.63 18.65
N ILE A 212 26.44 26.86 17.87
CA ILE A 212 25.07 26.42 18.21
C ILE A 212 25.02 24.90 18.34
N ALA A 213 25.58 24.17 17.37
CA ALA A 213 25.61 22.70 17.38
C ALA A 213 26.41 22.13 18.57
N CYS A 214 27.61 22.67 18.80
CA CYS A 214 28.49 22.24 19.90
C CYS A 214 27.83 22.43 21.26
N THR A 215 27.22 23.61 21.46
CA THR A 215 26.70 23.98 22.77
C THR A 215 25.46 23.17 23.16
N ASN A 216 24.71 22.67 22.17
CA ASN A 216 23.47 21.92 22.35
C ASN A 216 23.60 20.42 22.03
N LYS A 217 24.80 19.82 22.15
CA LYS A 217 25.02 18.36 21.97
C LYS A 217 24.50 17.80 20.63
N GLY A 218 24.54 18.62 19.57
CA GLY A 218 24.15 18.22 18.22
C GLY A 218 25.36 18.01 17.32
N TYR A 219 25.24 18.32 16.04
CA TYR A 219 26.35 18.18 15.09
C TYR A 219 26.24 19.21 13.96
N TYR A 220 27.37 19.54 13.37
CA TYR A 220 27.49 20.48 12.27
C TYR A 220 27.75 19.71 10.96
N PHE A 221 26.99 20.05 9.92
CA PHE A 221 27.09 19.44 8.60
C PHE A 221 27.27 20.51 7.52
N GLU A 222 28.05 20.20 6.48
CA GLU A 222 28.29 21.09 5.35
C GLU A 222 27.86 20.41 4.03
N ILE A 223 26.89 21.01 3.33
CA ILE A 223 26.32 20.48 2.08
C ILE A 223 26.69 21.40 0.92
N ARG A 224 27.76 21.07 0.20
CA ARG A 224 28.22 21.87 -0.95
C ARG A 224 27.55 21.53 -2.28
N SER A 225 27.00 20.32 -2.42
CA SER A 225 26.48 19.81 -3.68
C SER A 225 25.34 18.81 -3.47
N ILE A 226 24.61 18.52 -4.55
CA ILE A 226 23.51 17.53 -4.53
C ILE A 226 23.97 16.13 -4.11
N CYS A 227 25.18 15.72 -4.51
CA CYS A 227 25.72 14.40 -4.16
C CYS A 227 26.05 14.28 -2.67
N ALA A 228 26.42 15.40 -2.02
CA ALA A 228 26.72 15.43 -0.59
C ALA A 228 25.47 15.33 0.29
N ILE A 229 24.29 15.71 -0.24
CA ILE A 229 23.03 15.67 0.50
C ILE A 229 22.78 14.29 1.07
N ARG A 230 22.87 13.26 0.22
CA ARG A 230 22.46 11.90 0.60
C ARG A 230 23.24 11.38 1.80
N ILE A 231 24.52 11.69 1.95
CA ILE A 231 25.36 11.19 3.05
C ILE A 231 25.07 12.01 4.32
N ASN A 232 25.14 13.35 4.21
CA ASN A 232 25.04 14.25 5.35
C ASN A 232 23.65 14.24 6.00
N THR A 233 22.58 13.96 5.24
CA THR A 233 21.23 13.87 5.81
C THR A 233 20.99 12.60 6.62
N GLN A 234 21.94 11.65 6.70
CA GLN A 234 21.80 10.41 7.45
C GLN A 234 22.70 10.33 8.69
N GLU A 235 23.87 10.97 8.65
CA GLU A 235 24.89 10.88 9.70
C GLU A 235 24.41 11.35 11.09
N TYR A 236 23.31 12.11 11.17
CA TYR A 236 22.73 12.51 12.45
C TYR A 236 22.27 11.30 13.29
N LEU A 237 21.94 10.17 12.66
CA LEU A 237 21.55 8.93 13.35
C LEU A 237 22.67 8.40 14.25
N ASP A 238 23.94 8.55 13.85
CA ASP A 238 25.09 8.15 14.67
C ASP A 238 25.19 8.94 15.98
N VAL A 239 24.68 10.18 15.99
CA VAL A 239 24.61 11.01 17.20
C VAL A 239 23.43 10.59 18.09
N LEU A 240 22.31 10.21 17.48
CA LEU A 240 21.13 9.73 18.20
C LEU A 240 21.29 8.33 18.78
N GLY A 241 22.14 7.49 18.18
CA GLY A 241 22.43 6.14 18.67
C GLY A 241 23.32 6.10 19.93
N ARG A 242 24.02 7.19 20.29
CA ARG A 242 24.98 7.19 21.42
C ARG A 242 24.38 6.81 22.78
N PRO A 243 23.23 7.38 23.21
CA PRO A 243 22.59 6.98 24.47
C PRO A 243 22.18 5.51 24.48
N MET A 244 21.77 4.98 23.33
CA MET A 244 21.39 3.59 23.15
C MET A 244 22.61 2.66 23.33
N VAL A 245 23.78 3.02 22.80
CA VAL A 245 25.03 2.27 23.02
C VAL A 245 25.40 2.23 24.51
N LEU A 246 25.20 3.35 25.23
CA LEU A 246 25.50 3.44 26.67
C LEU A 246 24.52 2.65 27.56
N ALA A 247 23.28 2.45 27.10
CA ALA A 247 22.31 1.60 27.79
C ALA A 247 22.67 0.10 27.74
N GLY A 248 23.63 -0.30 26.88
CA GLY A 248 24.20 -1.64 26.91
C GLY A 248 23.17 -2.72 26.58
N SER A 249 23.01 -3.71 27.47
CA SER A 249 22.07 -4.82 27.26
C SER A 249 20.62 -4.39 27.13
N ASP A 250 20.22 -3.33 27.83
CA ASP A 250 18.81 -2.92 27.92
C ASP A 250 18.29 -2.36 26.59
N ALA A 251 19.22 -1.83 25.77
CA ALA A 251 18.95 -1.34 24.43
C ALA A 251 18.95 -2.43 23.34
N LYS A 252 19.39 -3.66 23.65
CA LYS A 252 19.40 -4.77 22.69
C LYS A 252 18.03 -5.45 22.66
N GLN A 253 17.04 -4.73 22.17
CA GLN A 253 15.68 -5.24 21.97
C GLN A 253 15.46 -5.46 20.48
N VAL A 254 14.83 -6.58 20.12
CA VAL A 254 14.46 -6.84 18.73
C VAL A 254 13.28 -5.94 18.38
N GLN A 255 13.43 -5.16 17.32
CA GLN A 255 12.36 -4.32 16.78
C GLN A 255 11.97 -4.82 15.40
N TRP A 256 10.66 -4.91 15.17
CA TRP A 256 10.10 -5.34 13.90
C TRP A 256 9.70 -4.13 13.06
N THR A 257 10.04 -4.19 11.77
CA THR A 257 9.65 -3.14 10.83
C THR A 257 8.22 -3.27 10.35
N ASN A 258 7.70 -2.17 9.80
CA ASN A 258 6.52 -2.21 8.93
C ASN A 258 6.78 -3.10 7.70
N VAL A 259 5.71 -3.57 7.07
CA VAL A 259 5.79 -4.35 5.82
C VAL A 259 6.43 -3.50 4.72
N TYR A 260 7.41 -4.04 4.03
CA TYR A 260 8.03 -3.38 2.87
C TYR A 260 8.42 -4.40 1.80
N GLN A 261 8.68 -3.90 0.59
CA GLN A 261 9.13 -4.73 -0.52
C GLN A 261 10.65 -4.96 -0.42
N ASP A 262 11.08 -6.22 -0.38
CA ASP A 262 12.50 -6.57 -0.33
C ASP A 262 13.26 -6.05 -1.56
N ALA A 263 14.48 -5.55 -1.31
CA ALA A 263 15.38 -5.04 -2.34
C ALA A 263 15.91 -6.16 -3.27
N LEU A 264 16.03 -7.39 -2.78
CA LEU A 264 16.46 -8.54 -3.58
C LEU A 264 15.32 -9.19 -4.37
N GLY A 265 14.08 -8.73 -4.15
CA GLY A 265 12.91 -9.17 -4.89
C GLY A 265 12.22 -10.42 -4.33
N LEU A 266 12.40 -10.75 -3.04
CA LEU A 266 11.63 -11.83 -2.42
C LEU A 266 10.13 -11.57 -2.42
N GLY A 267 9.70 -10.31 -2.33
CA GLY A 267 8.31 -9.97 -2.12
C GLY A 267 8.16 -9.02 -0.92
N MET A 268 7.00 -9.09 -0.27
CA MET A 268 6.73 -8.34 0.95
C MET A 268 7.33 -9.07 2.16
N VAL A 269 8.13 -8.33 2.93
CA VAL A 269 8.85 -8.86 4.10
C VAL A 269 8.67 -7.94 5.31
N VAL A 270 8.89 -8.52 6.48
CA VAL A 270 9.17 -7.78 7.72
C VAL A 270 10.54 -8.19 8.25
N THR A 271 11.28 -7.23 8.80
CA THR A 271 12.63 -7.47 9.29
C THR A 271 12.68 -7.32 10.79
N GLY A 272 13.19 -8.34 11.48
CA GLY A 272 13.58 -8.24 12.87
C GLY A 272 14.98 -7.61 12.96
N THR A 273 15.10 -6.49 13.66
CA THR A 273 16.32 -5.67 13.69
C THR A 273 16.95 -5.64 15.07
N LEU A 274 18.28 -5.63 15.12
CA LEU A 274 19.05 -5.52 16.35
C LEU A 274 20.33 -4.70 16.13
N PRO A 275 20.59 -3.66 16.95
CA PRO A 275 21.82 -2.89 16.84
C PRO A 275 23.04 -3.65 17.35
N VAL A 276 24.17 -3.47 16.67
CA VAL A 276 25.48 -4.02 17.06
C VAL A 276 26.36 -2.88 17.56
N PHE A 277 26.79 -2.96 18.81
CA PHE A 277 27.58 -1.90 19.45
C PHE A 277 29.08 -2.13 19.30
N ASN A 278 29.84 -1.04 19.18
CA ASN A 278 31.28 -1.09 19.30
C ASN A 278 31.69 -1.09 20.77
N LEU A 279 32.17 -2.23 21.27
CA LEU A 279 32.58 -2.39 22.66
C LEU A 279 34.09 -2.15 22.86
N THR A 280 34.82 -1.69 21.84
CA THR A 280 36.24 -1.38 22.02
C THR A 280 36.42 -0.20 22.98
N THR A 281 37.41 -0.34 23.87
CA THR A 281 37.76 0.65 24.87
C THR A 281 39.08 1.30 24.47
N ASP A 282 39.02 2.58 24.08
CA ASP A 282 40.22 3.36 23.80
C ASP A 282 40.53 4.20 25.05
N GLY A 283 41.33 3.62 25.97
CA GLY A 283 41.67 4.24 27.25
C GLY A 283 40.45 4.40 28.18
N ASN A 284 40.20 5.63 28.67
CA ASN A 284 39.07 5.95 29.56
C ASN A 284 37.75 6.27 28.83
N SER A 285 37.74 6.28 27.49
CA SER A 285 36.54 6.55 26.69
C SER A 285 36.07 5.29 25.95
N GLN A 286 34.86 4.83 26.25
CA GLN A 286 34.19 3.81 25.45
C GLN A 286 33.75 4.41 24.11
N ASN A 287 33.89 3.66 23.02
CA ASN A 287 33.36 4.07 21.73
C ASN A 287 31.83 4.06 21.77
N GLN A 288 31.20 5.21 21.51
CA GLN A 288 29.75 5.42 21.67
C GLN A 288 28.98 5.24 20.35
N LEU A 289 29.56 4.54 19.37
CA LEU A 289 28.98 4.35 18.04
C LEU A 289 28.52 2.90 17.85
N ILE A 290 27.51 2.73 16.99
CA ILE A 290 27.12 1.42 16.50
C ILE A 290 28.11 0.95 15.42
N LEU A 291 28.41 -0.34 15.37
CA LEU A 291 29.12 -0.95 14.24
C LEU A 291 28.17 -1.10 13.03
N GLY A 292 26.88 -1.23 13.31
CA GLY A 292 25.85 -1.47 12.31
C GLY A 292 24.60 -2.08 12.93
N VAL A 293 23.70 -2.54 12.06
CA VAL A 293 22.44 -3.19 12.44
C VAL A 293 22.39 -4.57 11.79
N MET A 294 22.00 -5.59 12.56
CA MET A 294 21.67 -6.91 12.02
C MET A 294 20.17 -6.97 11.75
N GLY A 295 19.81 -7.56 10.62
CA GLY A 295 18.43 -7.78 10.20
C GLY A 295 18.22 -9.23 9.79
N VAL A 296 17.06 -9.79 10.14
CA VAL A 296 16.58 -11.07 9.61
C VAL A 296 15.20 -10.86 8.99
N ASP A 297 15.05 -11.28 7.74
CA ASP A 297 13.81 -11.09 7.00
C ASP A 297 12.88 -12.30 7.18
N VAL A 298 11.61 -12.01 7.45
CA VAL A 298 10.51 -12.97 7.44
C VAL A 298 9.60 -12.62 6.28
N HIS A 299 9.44 -13.55 5.35
CA HIS A 299 8.52 -13.38 4.22
C HIS A 299 7.07 -13.52 4.69
N LEU A 300 6.19 -12.65 4.19
CA LEU A 300 4.78 -12.67 4.60
C LEU A 300 4.10 -14.01 4.30
N ASP A 301 4.50 -14.73 3.24
CA ASP A 301 3.88 -16.02 2.93
C ASP A 301 4.21 -17.11 3.96
N GLU A 302 5.34 -17.01 4.66
CA GLU A 302 5.65 -17.92 5.77
C GLU A 302 4.71 -17.66 6.96
N ILE A 303 4.41 -16.39 7.24
CA ILE A 303 3.41 -16.02 8.26
C ILE A 303 2.01 -16.49 7.83
N LYS A 304 1.65 -16.35 6.54
CA LYS A 304 0.37 -16.85 6.02
C LYS A 304 0.20 -18.36 6.14
N ARG A 305 1.29 -19.14 6.01
CA ARG A 305 1.27 -20.60 6.21
C ARG A 305 0.91 -21.01 7.64
N LEU A 306 1.27 -20.18 8.62
CA LEU A 306 0.89 -20.38 10.03
C LEU A 306 -0.60 -20.06 10.29
N THR A 307 -1.26 -19.38 9.36
CA THR A 307 -2.67 -18.96 9.46
C THR A 307 -3.53 -19.63 8.38
N PRO A 308 -3.85 -20.93 8.51
CA PRO A 308 -4.57 -21.67 7.47
C PRO A 308 -5.99 -21.13 7.31
N ARG A 309 -6.26 -20.55 6.13
CA ARG A 309 -7.56 -19.96 5.81
C ARG A 309 -8.66 -21.00 5.58
N TYR A 310 -8.28 -22.21 5.17
CA TYR A 310 -9.21 -23.22 4.69
C TYR A 310 -10.15 -23.75 5.78
N ASN A 311 -9.68 -23.83 7.02
CA ASN A 311 -10.52 -24.25 8.15
C ASN A 311 -11.54 -23.18 8.59
N LEU A 312 -11.36 -21.92 8.15
CA LEU A 312 -12.21 -20.79 8.53
C LEU A 312 -13.37 -20.57 7.52
N GLY A 313 -13.32 -21.24 6.37
CA GLY A 313 -14.19 -21.04 5.21
C GLY A 313 -13.91 -19.75 4.42
N ALA A 314 -14.59 -19.57 3.28
CA ALA A 314 -14.27 -18.50 2.33
C ALA A 314 -14.36 -17.06 2.90
N ASN A 315 -15.31 -16.83 3.79
CA ASN A 315 -15.57 -15.52 4.40
C ASN A 315 -14.85 -15.32 5.74
N GLY A 316 -14.23 -16.36 6.29
CA GLY A 316 -13.37 -16.26 7.45
C GLY A 316 -11.96 -15.81 7.06
N TYR A 317 -11.35 -14.97 7.88
CA TYR A 317 -9.96 -14.55 7.68
C TYR A 317 -9.29 -14.15 8.98
N ILE A 318 -7.96 -14.25 8.98
CA ILE A 318 -7.10 -13.77 10.05
C ILE A 318 -6.47 -12.46 9.57
N PHE A 319 -6.31 -11.52 10.49
CA PHE A 319 -5.56 -10.30 10.28
C PHE A 319 -4.62 -10.06 11.46
N ALA A 320 -3.56 -9.31 11.23
CA ALA A 320 -2.62 -8.93 12.28
C ALA A 320 -2.35 -7.44 12.17
N MET A 321 -2.28 -6.73 13.30
CA MET A 321 -1.96 -5.31 13.34
C MET A 321 -0.80 -4.99 14.27
N ASP A 322 -0.11 -3.90 13.96
CA ASP A 322 0.91 -3.27 14.79
C ASP A 322 0.29 -2.27 15.81
N PRO A 323 1.06 -1.73 16.78
CA PRO A 323 0.54 -0.77 17.75
C PRO A 323 0.24 0.63 17.15
N ASN A 324 0.59 0.86 15.88
CA ASN A 324 0.19 2.04 15.11
C ASN A 324 -1.18 1.85 14.41
N GLY A 325 -1.67 0.62 14.29
CA GLY A 325 -2.89 0.21 13.59
C GLY A 325 -2.69 -0.22 12.13
N TYR A 326 -1.44 -0.29 11.65
CA TYR A 326 -1.10 -0.84 10.34
C TYR A 326 -1.20 -2.36 10.31
N LEU A 327 -1.65 -2.87 9.17
CA LEU A 327 -1.84 -4.30 8.95
C LEU A 327 -0.54 -4.99 8.54
N LEU A 328 -0.19 -6.03 9.27
CA LEU A 328 0.84 -7.00 8.91
C LEU A 328 0.29 -8.07 7.96
N LEU A 329 -0.92 -8.56 8.25
CA LEU A 329 -1.63 -9.55 7.46
C LEU A 329 -3.07 -9.11 7.26
N HIS A 330 -3.55 -9.14 6.02
CA HIS A 330 -4.96 -8.92 5.68
C HIS A 330 -5.23 -9.39 4.24
N PRO A 331 -6.44 -9.92 3.91
CA PRO A 331 -6.78 -10.30 2.53
C PRO A 331 -6.71 -9.15 1.52
N ASN A 332 -7.01 -7.93 1.95
CA ASN A 332 -6.95 -6.72 1.11
C ASN A 332 -5.55 -6.08 1.05
N LEU A 333 -4.54 -6.64 1.74
CA LEU A 333 -3.17 -6.14 1.65
C LEU A 333 -2.52 -6.71 0.39
N GLN A 334 -2.35 -5.89 -0.64
CA GLN A 334 -1.75 -6.30 -1.90
C GLN A 334 -0.28 -5.84 -2.00
N PRO A 335 0.59 -6.62 -2.66
CA PRO A 335 1.91 -6.14 -3.03
C PRO A 335 1.78 -4.96 -4.00
N LYS A 336 2.50 -3.87 -3.74
CA LYS A 336 2.53 -2.73 -4.68
C LYS A 336 3.24 -3.18 -5.96
N LEU A 337 2.68 -2.88 -7.14
CA LEU A 337 3.31 -3.15 -8.44
C LEU A 337 4.64 -2.40 -8.64
N VAL A 338 4.88 -1.34 -7.86
CA VAL A 338 6.03 -0.43 -8.05
C VAL A 338 7.03 -0.61 -6.91
N ASN A 339 8.30 -0.88 -7.28
CA ASN A 339 9.47 -0.88 -6.38
C ASN A 339 9.74 0.51 -5.82
N LEU A 340 8.91 0.98 -4.89
CA LEU A 340 9.16 2.20 -4.13
C LEU A 340 9.96 1.85 -2.86
N PRO A 341 10.91 2.70 -2.44
CA PRO A 341 11.64 2.53 -1.18
C PRO A 341 10.76 2.78 0.05
N GLU A 342 9.53 3.23 -0.13
CA GLU A 342 8.57 3.52 0.94
C GLU A 342 7.88 2.24 1.44
N PRO A 343 7.64 2.12 2.76
CA PRO A 343 6.93 0.98 3.32
C PRO A 343 5.47 0.90 2.82
N VAL A 344 4.88 -0.29 2.95
CA VAL A 344 3.48 -0.57 2.64
C VAL A 344 2.67 -0.46 3.93
N THR A 345 2.32 0.76 4.31
CA THR A 345 1.53 1.06 5.53
C THR A 345 0.05 1.22 5.17
N LEU A 346 -0.74 0.15 5.31
CA LEU A 346 -2.20 0.17 5.17
C LEU A 346 -2.84 0.00 6.56
N ASP A 347 -3.67 0.95 6.99
CA ASP A 347 -4.39 0.88 8.27
C ASP A 347 -5.57 -0.09 8.16
N PHE A 348 -5.94 -0.73 9.28
CA PHE A 348 -7.12 -1.58 9.40
C PHE A 348 -8.42 -0.89 8.92
N LEU A 349 -8.62 0.37 9.32
CA LEU A 349 -9.81 1.14 8.93
C LEU A 349 -9.82 1.58 7.46
N ASP A 350 -8.67 1.52 6.79
CA ASP A 350 -8.56 1.80 5.35
C ASP A 350 -8.76 0.53 4.52
N ALA A 351 -8.30 -0.61 5.04
CA ALA A 351 -8.48 -1.92 4.41
C ALA A 351 -9.93 -2.40 4.44
N GLU A 352 -10.65 -2.10 5.53
CA GLU A 352 -12.06 -2.43 5.69
C GLU A 352 -12.98 -1.20 5.55
N VAL A 353 -14.28 -1.41 5.62
CA VAL A 353 -15.24 -0.30 5.77
C VAL A 353 -15.17 0.21 7.21
N GLU A 354 -14.92 1.51 7.37
CA GLU A 354 -14.85 2.20 8.66
C GLU A 354 -16.20 2.16 9.40
N ASP A 355 -16.16 1.76 10.68
CA ASP A 355 -17.31 1.70 11.59
C ASP A 355 -16.81 2.04 12.99
N SER A 356 -17.64 2.76 13.75
CA SER A 356 -17.46 3.06 15.17
C SER A 356 -17.10 1.82 16.03
N ASN A 357 -17.71 0.66 15.74
CA ASN A 357 -17.37 -0.57 16.47
C ASN A 357 -15.96 -1.06 16.12
N LYS A 358 -15.55 -0.92 14.87
CA LYS A 358 -14.20 -1.31 14.41
C LYS A 358 -13.12 -0.38 14.92
N GLU A 359 -13.42 0.91 15.10
CA GLU A 359 -12.53 1.85 15.79
C GLU A 359 -12.25 1.40 17.23
N GLU A 360 -13.27 0.92 17.94
CA GLU A 360 -13.11 0.39 19.29
C GLU A 360 -12.32 -0.92 19.31
N ILE A 361 -12.60 -1.85 18.39
CA ILE A 361 -11.81 -3.09 18.22
C ILE A 361 -10.33 -2.74 17.99
N ARG A 362 -10.07 -1.84 17.05
CA ARG A 362 -8.71 -1.36 16.74
C ARG A 362 -8.03 -0.77 17.97
N ARG A 363 -8.74 0.05 18.75
CA ARG A 363 -8.20 0.65 19.97
C ARG A 363 -7.84 -0.40 21.02
N GLN A 364 -8.70 -1.39 21.25
CA GLN A 364 -8.45 -2.46 22.22
C GLN A 364 -7.28 -3.36 21.79
N MET A 365 -7.16 -3.64 20.49
CA MET A 365 -6.03 -4.39 19.93
C MET A 365 -4.70 -3.64 20.06
N ILE A 366 -4.69 -2.32 19.82
CA ILE A 366 -3.50 -1.46 20.03
C ILE A 366 -3.09 -1.42 21.51
N ASP A 367 -4.07 -1.39 22.42
CA ASP A 367 -3.80 -1.42 23.86
C ASP A 367 -3.36 -2.81 24.36
N GLY A 368 -3.39 -3.83 23.51
CA GLY A 368 -2.98 -5.21 23.81
C GLY A 368 -3.99 -5.97 24.67
N ARG A 369 -5.28 -5.62 24.60
CA ARG A 369 -6.35 -6.28 25.37
C ARG A 369 -7.04 -7.34 24.51
N PRO A 370 -7.13 -8.60 24.95
CA PRO A 370 -7.91 -9.61 24.24
C PRO A 370 -9.41 -9.32 24.36
N GLY A 371 -10.18 -9.71 23.36
CA GLY A 371 -11.63 -9.47 23.33
C GLY A 371 -12.35 -10.18 22.19
N GLU A 372 -13.67 -10.15 22.27
CA GLU A 372 -14.59 -10.64 21.24
C GLU A 372 -15.74 -9.65 21.07
N MET A 373 -16.18 -9.44 19.83
CA MET A 373 -17.31 -8.59 19.50
C MET A 373 -18.04 -9.10 18.26
N HIS A 374 -19.37 -9.21 18.36
CA HIS A 374 -20.22 -9.48 17.21
C HIS A 374 -20.79 -8.17 16.68
N ILE A 375 -20.51 -7.86 15.42
CA ILE A 375 -20.95 -6.61 14.78
C ILE A 375 -21.68 -6.91 13.48
N LYS A 376 -22.63 -6.04 13.15
CA LYS A 376 -23.27 -6.01 11.83
C LYS A 376 -22.55 -4.94 11.01
N THR A 377 -21.77 -5.38 10.02
CA THR A 377 -20.88 -4.50 9.23
C THR A 377 -21.16 -4.64 7.75
N LEU A 378 -20.81 -3.59 7.01
CA LEU A 378 -20.73 -3.62 5.56
C LEU A 378 -19.42 -4.31 5.14
N ILE A 379 -19.49 -5.22 4.17
CA ILE A 379 -18.33 -5.88 3.57
C ILE A 379 -18.32 -5.60 2.08
N LYS A 380 -17.14 -5.19 1.58
CA LYS A 380 -16.89 -4.97 0.15
C LYS A 380 -16.64 -6.31 -0.54
N SER A 381 -17.18 -6.47 -1.74
CA SER A 381 -16.81 -7.59 -2.62
C SER A 381 -15.38 -7.45 -3.15
N ILE A 382 -14.80 -8.55 -3.65
CA ILE A 382 -13.43 -8.61 -4.16
C ILE A 382 -13.28 -7.80 -5.46
N ASP A 383 -14.34 -7.77 -6.30
CA ASP A 383 -14.40 -6.91 -7.49
C ASP A 383 -14.72 -5.46 -7.16
N GLU A 384 -14.94 -5.16 -5.87
CA GLU A 384 -15.25 -3.84 -5.34
C GLU A 384 -16.55 -3.21 -5.91
N GLN A 385 -17.40 -4.00 -6.58
CA GLN A 385 -18.65 -3.53 -7.18
C GLN A 385 -19.83 -3.57 -6.20
N TYR A 386 -19.81 -4.50 -5.25
CA TYR A 386 -20.92 -4.76 -4.35
C TYR A 386 -20.52 -4.53 -2.90
N ILE A 387 -21.51 -4.15 -2.09
CA ILE A 387 -21.41 -4.11 -0.64
C ILE A 387 -22.60 -4.86 -0.07
N ASP A 388 -22.32 -5.80 0.84
CA ASP A 388 -23.33 -6.56 1.54
C ASP A 388 -23.28 -6.26 3.04
N GLU A 389 -24.45 -6.12 3.68
CA GLU A 389 -24.59 -5.90 5.12
C GLU A 389 -24.70 -7.26 5.83
N VAL A 390 -23.69 -7.61 6.63
CA VAL A 390 -23.54 -8.97 7.17
C VAL A 390 -23.12 -8.96 8.64
N TYR A 391 -23.42 -10.05 9.34
CA TYR A 391 -22.96 -10.27 10.71
C TYR A 391 -21.58 -10.95 10.71
N ARG A 392 -20.67 -10.44 11.55
CA ARG A 392 -19.33 -10.97 11.76
C ARG A 392 -18.99 -11.00 13.26
N ALA A 393 -18.33 -12.08 13.67
CA ALA A 393 -17.67 -12.20 14.96
C ALA A 393 -16.19 -11.83 14.78
N TYR A 394 -15.74 -10.80 15.49
CA TYR A 394 -14.34 -10.42 15.59
C TYR A 394 -13.82 -10.91 16.93
N THR A 395 -12.73 -11.66 16.92
CA THR A 395 -12.01 -12.10 18.11
C THR A 395 -10.56 -11.67 17.98
N TRP A 396 -9.92 -11.22 19.06
CA TRP A 396 -8.53 -10.78 18.99
C TRP A 396 -7.76 -11.06 20.28
N THR A 397 -6.44 -11.22 20.12
CA THR A 397 -5.50 -11.47 21.20
C THR A 397 -4.12 -10.88 20.87
N PRO A 398 -3.38 -10.35 21.87
CA PRO A 398 -1.99 -9.96 21.66
C PRO A 398 -1.10 -11.19 21.43
N ILE A 399 -0.04 -11.02 20.64
CA ILE A 399 0.99 -12.04 20.42
C ILE A 399 2.10 -11.86 21.46
N ASN A 400 2.21 -12.83 22.38
CA ASN A 400 3.21 -12.79 23.45
C ASN A 400 4.65 -12.67 22.89
N GLY A 401 5.41 -11.72 23.40
CA GLY A 401 6.80 -11.47 22.99
C GLY A 401 6.97 -10.48 21.84
N THR A 402 5.88 -9.96 21.29
CA THR A 402 5.88 -8.90 20.26
C THR A 402 4.84 -7.83 20.56
N ASP A 403 4.89 -6.71 19.84
CA ASP A 403 3.88 -5.64 19.92
C ASP A 403 2.69 -5.86 18.97
N TYR A 404 2.64 -7.01 18.27
CA TYR A 404 1.56 -7.33 17.34
C TYR A 404 0.34 -7.91 18.06
N SER A 405 -0.83 -7.63 17.51
CA SER A 405 -2.10 -8.24 17.90
C SER A 405 -2.71 -9.00 16.72
N LEU A 406 -3.18 -10.22 16.98
CA LEU A 406 -3.82 -11.09 16.00
C LEU A 406 -5.35 -10.99 16.17
N GLY A 407 -6.04 -10.80 15.06
CA GLY A 407 -7.50 -10.82 14.97
C GLY A 407 -7.99 -11.94 14.05
N LEU A 408 -9.10 -12.55 14.41
CA LEU A 408 -9.80 -13.56 13.64
C LEU A 408 -11.24 -13.09 13.41
N VAL A 409 -11.64 -13.07 12.15
CA VAL A 409 -12.99 -12.73 11.71
C VAL A 409 -13.68 -13.98 11.21
N LEU A 410 -14.82 -14.31 11.81
CA LEU A 410 -15.64 -15.44 11.41
C LEU A 410 -17.10 -15.01 11.18
N PRO A 411 -17.76 -15.53 10.13
CA PRO A 411 -19.20 -15.46 10.05
C PRO A 411 -19.85 -16.45 11.05
N PRO A 412 -21.05 -16.14 11.58
CA PRO A 412 -21.70 -16.98 12.60
C PRO A 412 -22.07 -18.39 12.11
N TYR A 413 -22.09 -18.62 10.79
CA TYR A 413 -22.37 -19.94 10.22
C TYR A 413 -21.12 -20.82 10.03
N ASN A 414 -19.91 -20.30 10.28
CA ASN A 414 -18.63 -21.04 10.20
C ASN A 414 -18.04 -21.37 11.58
N GLU A 415 -18.86 -21.35 12.64
CA GLU A 415 -18.43 -21.86 13.96
C GLU A 415 -18.18 -23.38 13.93
N PHE A 416 -18.74 -24.07 12.94
CA PHE A 416 -18.57 -25.50 12.72
C PHE A 416 -18.05 -25.73 11.30
N TYR A 417 -17.11 -26.68 11.16
CA TYR A 417 -16.61 -27.15 9.87
C TYR A 417 -16.83 -28.66 9.73
N ILE A 418 -16.81 -29.16 8.50
CA ILE A 418 -16.97 -30.58 8.21
C ILE A 418 -15.57 -31.19 8.08
N GLN A 419 -15.26 -32.17 8.93
CA GLN A 419 -14.07 -32.99 8.79
C GLN A 419 -14.49 -34.36 8.26
N ALA A 420 -13.92 -34.79 7.14
CA ALA A 420 -14.21 -36.09 6.57
C ALA A 420 -13.40 -37.18 7.26
N ASP A 421 -14.07 -38.28 7.62
CA ASP A 421 -13.43 -39.51 8.08
C ASP A 421 -13.20 -40.43 6.87
N LEU A 422 -11.94 -40.80 6.61
CA LEU A 422 -11.50 -41.36 5.33
C LEU A 422 -11.22 -42.87 5.36
N SER A 423 -11.48 -43.55 6.47
CA SER A 423 -11.24 -45.00 6.61
C SER A 423 -11.99 -45.85 5.58
N ASP A 424 -13.09 -45.34 5.00
CA ASP A 424 -13.96 -46.07 4.08
C ASP A 424 -13.85 -45.64 2.59
N VAL A 425 -13.01 -44.65 2.23
CA VAL A 425 -13.13 -43.93 0.93
C VAL A 425 -12.00 -44.23 -0.09
N ILE A 426 -10.91 -44.85 0.35
CA ILE A 426 -9.68 -45.03 -0.46
C ILE A 426 -9.90 -45.91 -1.71
N ASP A 427 -10.86 -46.84 -1.67
CA ASP A 427 -11.14 -47.74 -2.80
C ASP A 427 -11.99 -47.12 -3.94
N THR A 428 -12.54 -45.91 -3.81
CA THR A 428 -13.55 -45.39 -4.78
C THR A 428 -13.23 -44.06 -5.47
N ASN A 429 -12.14 -43.35 -5.14
CA ASN A 429 -11.94 -41.96 -5.60
C ASN A 429 -11.18 -41.77 -6.94
N THR A 430 -10.35 -42.72 -7.36
CA THR A 430 -9.48 -42.53 -8.55
C THR A 430 -10.23 -42.59 -9.88
N ASP A 431 -11.37 -43.28 -9.95
CA ASP A 431 -12.25 -43.28 -11.13
C ASP A 431 -13.26 -42.12 -11.14
N ARG A 432 -13.48 -41.44 -10.02
CA ARG A 432 -14.51 -40.39 -9.86
C ARG A 432 -14.09 -39.00 -10.37
N ILE A 433 -12.79 -38.75 -10.51
CA ILE A 433 -12.21 -37.45 -10.94
C ILE A 433 -11.71 -37.51 -12.40
N LYS A 434 -11.67 -38.68 -13.04
CA LYS A 434 -11.20 -38.83 -14.43
C LYS A 434 -12.14 -38.13 -15.43
N THR A 435 -11.58 -37.19 -16.18
CA THR A 435 -12.24 -36.35 -17.20
C THR A 435 -12.62 -37.07 -18.50
N LYS A 436 -12.04 -38.25 -18.79
CA LYS A 436 -12.18 -38.88 -20.12
C LYS A 436 -13.56 -39.48 -20.44
N LYS A 437 -14.53 -39.46 -19.51
CA LYS A 437 -15.90 -39.98 -19.72
C LYS A 437 -17.03 -39.11 -19.15
N SER A 438 -16.75 -37.86 -18.75
CA SER A 438 -17.75 -36.99 -18.11
C SER A 438 -18.07 -35.77 -18.97
N ASP A 439 -19.34 -35.50 -19.20
CA ASP A 439 -19.87 -34.29 -19.87
C ASP A 439 -19.68 -32.98 -19.05
N SER A 440 -18.91 -33.03 -17.95
CA SER A 440 -18.65 -31.92 -17.02
C SER A 440 -17.16 -31.68 -16.81
N TYR A 441 -16.72 -30.42 -16.85
CA TYR A 441 -15.34 -29.99 -16.64
C TYR A 441 -15.11 -29.68 -15.16
N CYS A 442 -13.91 -29.95 -14.66
CA CYS A 442 -13.56 -29.83 -13.24
C CYS A 442 -12.36 -28.88 -13.09
N TYR A 443 -12.58 -27.77 -12.39
CA TYR A 443 -11.53 -26.88 -11.92
C TYR A 443 -11.05 -27.32 -10.54
N LEU A 444 -9.73 -27.30 -10.35
CA LEU A 444 -9.05 -27.67 -9.13
C LEU A 444 -7.85 -26.73 -8.98
N TYR A 445 -7.80 -25.90 -7.94
CA TYR A 445 -6.75 -24.89 -7.80
C TYR A 445 -6.42 -24.62 -6.32
N ARG A 446 -5.73 -25.56 -5.67
CA ARG A 446 -5.29 -25.45 -4.26
C ARG A 446 -3.99 -26.19 -4.01
N GLU A 447 -3.15 -25.69 -3.12
CA GLU A 447 -1.97 -26.43 -2.63
C GLU A 447 -2.40 -27.53 -1.66
N TYR A 448 -2.89 -28.66 -2.18
CA TYR A 448 -3.30 -29.81 -1.35
C TYR A 448 -2.13 -30.50 -0.65
N CYS A 449 -0.94 -30.45 -1.26
CA CYS A 449 0.24 -31.16 -0.80
C CYS A 449 1.48 -30.30 -1.02
N LYS A 450 2.46 -30.39 -0.11
CA LYS A 450 3.74 -29.66 -0.23
C LYS A 450 4.51 -29.97 -1.52
N ARG A 451 4.33 -31.18 -2.08
CA ARG A 451 4.98 -31.64 -3.31
C ARG A 451 4.27 -31.20 -4.60
N LEU A 452 3.06 -30.64 -4.48
CA LEU A 452 2.25 -30.22 -5.63
C LEU A 452 2.42 -28.72 -5.85
N GLN A 453 3.03 -28.34 -6.97
CA GLN A 453 3.12 -26.94 -7.37
C GLN A 453 1.87 -26.53 -8.15
N LEU A 454 1.36 -25.33 -7.86
CA LEU A 454 0.32 -24.69 -8.66
C LEU A 454 0.82 -24.47 -10.08
N SER A 455 -0.06 -24.69 -11.06
CA SER A 455 0.22 -24.39 -12.46
C SER A 455 -0.95 -23.67 -13.09
N ASP A 456 -0.67 -22.69 -13.95
CA ASP A 456 -1.71 -21.91 -14.63
C ASP A 456 -2.61 -22.78 -15.53
N ASN A 457 -2.09 -23.92 -16.01
CA ASN A 457 -2.87 -24.89 -16.76
C ASN A 457 -3.55 -25.91 -15.84
N ASN A 458 -4.83 -25.69 -15.54
CA ASN A 458 -5.64 -26.58 -14.69
C ASN A 458 -5.63 -28.05 -15.14
N THR A 459 -5.53 -28.32 -16.45
CA THR A 459 -5.52 -29.71 -16.94
C THR A 459 -4.24 -30.44 -16.54
N GLN A 460 -3.10 -29.74 -16.59
CA GLN A 460 -1.81 -30.27 -16.14
C GLN A 460 -1.78 -30.41 -14.63
N PHE A 461 -2.29 -29.39 -13.91
CA PHE A 461 -2.41 -29.43 -12.45
C PHE A 461 -3.21 -30.65 -11.98
N LEU A 462 -4.38 -30.89 -12.60
CA LEU A 462 -5.25 -32.01 -12.27
C LEU A 462 -4.58 -33.36 -12.53
N GLN A 463 -3.83 -33.49 -13.63
CA GLN A 463 -3.07 -34.73 -13.91
C GLN A 463 -1.99 -34.99 -12.86
N ASN A 464 -1.24 -33.96 -12.48
CA ASN A 464 -0.21 -34.03 -11.44
C ASN A 464 -0.82 -34.37 -10.07
N PHE A 465 -1.96 -33.76 -9.74
CA PHE A 465 -2.71 -34.07 -8.53
C PHE A 465 -3.18 -35.52 -8.49
N LEU A 466 -3.73 -36.02 -9.60
CA LEU A 466 -4.20 -37.41 -9.69
C LEU A 466 -3.07 -38.43 -9.63
N SER A 467 -1.91 -38.15 -10.24
CA SER A 467 -0.74 -39.01 -10.08
C SER A 467 -0.25 -39.02 -8.64
N LEU A 468 -0.23 -37.85 -7.98
CA LEU A 468 0.23 -37.74 -6.60
C LEU A 468 -0.69 -38.49 -5.62
N MET A 469 -2.00 -38.42 -5.83
CA MET A 469 -2.99 -39.18 -5.05
C MET A 469 -2.87 -40.70 -5.20
N LEU A 470 -2.32 -41.19 -6.32
CA LEU A 470 -2.04 -42.62 -6.53
C LEU A 470 -0.75 -43.06 -5.83
N ASP A 471 0.20 -42.13 -5.67
CA ASP A 471 1.52 -42.40 -5.09
C ASP A 471 1.56 -42.22 -3.56
N ILE A 472 0.68 -41.38 -3.00
CA ILE A 472 0.67 -41.04 -1.57
C ILE A 472 -0.30 -41.92 -0.78
N SER A 473 0.18 -42.44 0.37
CA SER A 473 -0.65 -43.16 1.34
C SER A 473 -1.53 -42.18 2.14
N PRO A 474 -2.81 -42.54 2.41
CA PRO A 474 -3.78 -41.70 3.11
C PRO A 474 -3.40 -41.30 4.54
N GLU A 475 -2.35 -41.89 5.13
CA GLU A 475 -1.83 -41.58 6.45
C GLU A 475 -0.65 -40.56 6.45
N SER A 476 -0.24 -40.02 5.30
CA SER A 476 0.90 -39.09 5.28
C SER A 476 0.48 -37.66 5.70
N ASP A 477 1.25 -37.05 6.61
CA ASP A 477 1.13 -35.63 6.99
C ASP A 477 1.58 -34.65 5.86
N GLU A 478 1.92 -35.16 4.67
CA GLU A 478 2.38 -34.34 3.54
C GLU A 478 1.25 -33.60 2.80
N CYS A 479 0.00 -34.02 2.99
CA CYS A 479 -1.17 -33.52 2.26
C CYS A 479 -2.35 -33.22 3.18
N GLU A 480 -2.98 -32.06 3.01
CA GLU A 480 -4.32 -31.79 3.52
C GLU A 480 -5.33 -32.48 2.59
N TYR A 481 -5.83 -33.63 3.02
CA TYR A 481 -6.68 -34.48 2.17
C TYR A 481 -8.05 -33.86 1.86
N LEU A 482 -8.48 -34.02 0.60
CA LEU A 482 -9.82 -33.70 0.10
C LEU A 482 -10.88 -34.57 0.79
N GLY A 483 -11.41 -34.10 1.91
CA GLY A 483 -12.56 -34.73 2.55
C GLY A 483 -13.87 -34.68 1.76
N GLU A 484 -13.96 -33.83 0.73
CA GLU A 484 -15.25 -33.43 0.15
C GLU A 484 -15.51 -33.93 -1.29
N GLY A 485 -14.72 -34.89 -1.79
CA GLY A 485 -14.92 -35.48 -3.12
C GLY A 485 -16.27 -36.17 -3.33
N GLY A 486 -17.01 -36.49 -2.26
CA GLY A 486 -18.30 -37.18 -2.30
C GLY A 486 -19.47 -36.35 -2.85
N ALA A 487 -19.42 -35.01 -2.73
CA ALA A 487 -20.50 -34.13 -3.18
C ALA A 487 -20.65 -34.09 -4.72
N GLY A 488 -19.61 -34.50 -5.45
CA GLY A 488 -19.57 -34.45 -6.90
C GLY A 488 -20.50 -35.48 -7.59
N GLU A 489 -20.77 -36.63 -6.97
CA GLU A 489 -21.56 -37.71 -7.58
C GLU A 489 -23.07 -37.45 -7.43
N THR A 490 -23.51 -37.01 -6.24
CA THR A 490 -24.89 -36.57 -5.99
C THR A 490 -25.28 -35.40 -6.89
N TRP A 491 -24.38 -34.44 -7.12
CA TRP A 491 -24.61 -33.36 -8.07
C TRP A 491 -24.74 -33.89 -9.51
N ARG A 492 -23.82 -34.76 -9.96
CA ARG A 492 -23.86 -35.33 -11.32
C ARG A 492 -25.18 -36.05 -11.60
N GLN A 493 -25.63 -36.88 -10.65
CA GLN A 493 -26.91 -37.59 -10.75
C GLN A 493 -28.11 -36.65 -10.79
N CYS A 494 -28.07 -35.52 -10.07
CA CYS A 494 -29.11 -34.50 -10.12
C CYS A 494 -29.13 -33.76 -11.48
N VAL A 495 -27.97 -33.39 -12.02
CA VAL A 495 -27.87 -32.67 -13.30
C VAL A 495 -28.28 -33.56 -14.47
N GLN A 496 -27.87 -34.83 -14.50
CA GLN A 496 -28.29 -35.79 -15.54
C GLN A 496 -29.81 -36.04 -15.54
N LYS A 497 -30.49 -35.87 -14.39
CA LYS A 497 -31.95 -35.95 -14.30
C LYS A 497 -32.67 -34.66 -14.72
N MET A 498 -31.97 -33.53 -14.85
CA MET A 498 -32.55 -32.23 -15.22
C MET A 498 -32.45 -31.97 -16.73
N ASN A 499 -33.59 -31.69 -17.37
CA ASN A 499 -33.65 -31.22 -18.77
C ASN A 499 -33.31 -29.73 -18.88
N TYR A 500 -32.02 -29.37 -18.80
CA TYR A 500 -31.55 -27.98 -18.71
C TYR A 500 -31.92 -27.12 -19.94
N CYS A 501 -31.93 -27.69 -21.15
CA CYS A 501 -32.36 -26.99 -22.37
C CYS A 501 -33.83 -26.53 -22.33
N ARG A 502 -34.70 -27.24 -21.59
CA ARG A 502 -36.13 -26.88 -21.49
C ARG A 502 -36.38 -25.65 -20.61
N TYR A 503 -35.47 -25.38 -19.67
CA TYR A 503 -35.57 -24.28 -18.72
C TYR A 503 -34.76 -23.04 -19.14
N GLY A 504 -34.10 -23.08 -20.30
CA GLY A 504 -33.40 -21.93 -20.86
C GLY A 504 -32.02 -21.65 -20.24
N PHE A 505 -31.43 -22.65 -19.58
CA PHE A 505 -30.11 -22.57 -18.98
C PHE A 505 -29.00 -22.88 -20.01
N LEU A 506 -28.00 -22.00 -20.07
CA LEU A 506 -26.75 -22.13 -20.83
C LEU A 506 -25.77 -23.09 -20.13
N ALA A 507 -25.61 -22.96 -18.81
CA ALA A 507 -24.68 -23.78 -18.03
C ALA A 507 -25.15 -23.95 -16.58
N VAL A 508 -24.75 -25.04 -15.94
CA VAL A 508 -24.95 -25.34 -14.52
C VAL A 508 -23.60 -25.65 -13.91
N PHE A 509 -23.29 -25.02 -12.77
CA PHE A 509 -22.07 -25.31 -12.04
C PHE A 509 -22.35 -25.67 -10.58
N ALA A 510 -21.34 -26.25 -9.94
CA ALA A 510 -21.25 -26.50 -8.50
C ALA A 510 -19.84 -26.24 -8.00
N SER A 511 -19.71 -25.24 -7.12
CA SER A 511 -18.45 -24.90 -6.44
C SER A 511 -18.49 -25.38 -5.00
N THR A 512 -17.37 -25.92 -4.53
CA THR A 512 -17.22 -26.57 -3.22
C THR A 512 -16.11 -25.95 -2.37
N ASP A 513 -16.06 -26.25 -1.07
CA ASP A 513 -15.13 -25.65 -0.09
C ASP A 513 -13.74 -26.26 -0.22
N GLY A 514 -13.69 -27.52 -0.68
CA GLY A 514 -12.47 -28.22 -1.08
C GLY A 514 -11.78 -27.71 -2.36
N GLY A 515 -12.18 -26.56 -2.91
CA GLY A 515 -11.54 -25.97 -4.10
C GLY A 515 -11.92 -26.63 -5.43
N ILE A 516 -13.00 -27.43 -5.44
CA ILE A 516 -13.49 -28.10 -6.65
C ILE A 516 -14.68 -27.32 -7.22
N THR A 517 -14.57 -26.89 -8.47
CA THR A 517 -15.69 -26.32 -9.24
C THR A 517 -16.00 -27.19 -10.45
N ARG A 518 -17.25 -27.65 -10.58
CA ARG A 518 -17.71 -28.44 -11.72
C ARG A 518 -18.65 -27.63 -12.59
N VAL A 519 -18.42 -27.59 -13.89
CA VAL A 519 -19.25 -26.87 -14.86
C VAL A 519 -19.80 -27.86 -15.90
N PHE A 520 -21.09 -27.74 -16.20
CA PHE A 520 -21.80 -28.56 -17.18
C PHE A 520 -22.65 -27.68 -18.12
N PRO A 521 -22.67 -27.94 -19.44
CA PRO A 521 -21.88 -28.94 -20.17
C PRO A 521 -20.42 -28.50 -20.37
N ASN A 522 -19.52 -29.42 -20.75
CA ASN A 522 -18.10 -29.14 -21.02
C ASN A 522 -17.85 -27.89 -21.88
N ASN A 523 -18.64 -27.67 -22.93
CA ASN A 523 -18.48 -26.52 -23.82
C ASN A 523 -18.66 -25.17 -23.09
N ALA A 524 -19.45 -25.12 -22.01
CA ALA A 524 -19.62 -23.92 -21.22
C ALA A 524 -18.43 -23.63 -20.30
N ALA A 525 -17.58 -24.62 -20.03
CA ALA A 525 -16.38 -24.43 -19.21
C ALA A 525 -15.32 -23.57 -19.93
N GLU A 526 -15.29 -23.58 -21.27
CA GLU A 526 -14.41 -22.70 -22.07
C GLU A 526 -14.80 -21.22 -21.94
N GLN A 527 -16.06 -20.94 -21.59
CA GLN A 527 -16.58 -19.59 -21.37
C GLN A 527 -16.60 -19.19 -19.89
N TRP A 528 -15.96 -19.99 -19.03
CA TRP A 528 -15.90 -19.74 -17.59
C TRP A 528 -14.79 -18.74 -17.26
N ASP A 529 -15.19 -17.51 -16.93
CA ASP A 529 -14.29 -16.37 -16.66
C ASP A 529 -14.11 -16.09 -15.15
N GLU A 530 -14.67 -16.93 -14.27
CA GLU A 530 -14.49 -16.76 -12.83
C GLU A 530 -13.21 -17.46 -12.35
N ASP A 531 -12.68 -16.97 -11.22
CA ASP A 531 -11.52 -17.57 -10.56
C ASP A 531 -11.78 -19.07 -10.28
N PRO A 532 -10.85 -19.98 -10.66
CA PRO A 532 -11.01 -21.41 -10.43
C PRO A 532 -11.08 -21.76 -8.94
N GLU A 533 -10.49 -20.95 -8.06
CA GLU A 533 -10.58 -21.09 -6.61
C GLU A 533 -11.88 -20.42 -6.08
N PRO A 534 -12.83 -21.21 -5.54
CA PRO A 534 -14.09 -20.68 -5.01
C PRO A 534 -13.90 -19.63 -3.92
N PHE A 535 -12.84 -19.72 -3.12
CA PHE A 535 -12.60 -18.75 -2.05
C PHE A 535 -12.22 -17.38 -2.59
N ASN A 536 -11.74 -17.27 -3.83
CA ASN A 536 -11.44 -16.01 -4.51
C ASN A 536 -12.58 -15.52 -5.41
N SER A 537 -13.66 -16.30 -5.52
CA SER A 537 -14.82 -15.95 -6.34
C SER A 537 -15.87 -15.12 -5.57
N ASN A 538 -16.30 -14.01 -6.16
CA ASN A 538 -17.34 -13.14 -5.56
C ASN A 538 -18.68 -13.83 -5.39
N TYR A 539 -19.12 -14.61 -6.40
CA TYR A 539 -20.41 -15.28 -6.34
C TYR A 539 -20.49 -16.25 -5.15
N TYR A 540 -19.39 -16.93 -4.83
CA TYR A 540 -19.32 -17.92 -3.75
C TYR A 540 -19.43 -17.22 -2.39
N ARG A 541 -18.58 -16.22 -2.12
CA ARG A 541 -18.59 -15.44 -0.87
C ARG A 541 -19.94 -14.77 -0.59
N ARG A 542 -20.52 -14.13 -1.61
CA ARG A 542 -21.80 -13.42 -1.47
C ARG A 542 -22.98 -14.37 -1.27
N SER A 543 -22.94 -15.55 -1.89
CA SER A 543 -23.97 -16.58 -1.71
C SER A 543 -23.99 -17.18 -0.30
N LEU A 544 -22.82 -17.26 0.36
CA LEU A 544 -22.72 -17.75 1.72
C LEU A 544 -23.30 -16.76 2.74
N ASP A 545 -23.12 -15.46 2.52
CA ASP A 545 -23.63 -14.44 3.43
C ASP A 545 -25.12 -14.14 3.26
N ASN A 546 -25.60 -14.12 2.03
CA ASN A 546 -26.98 -13.76 1.72
C ASN A 546 -27.90 -15.01 1.68
N ARG A 547 -29.17 -14.81 2.00
CA ARG A 547 -30.21 -15.84 1.83
C ARG A 547 -30.95 -15.63 0.51
N GLY A 548 -31.23 -16.71 -0.21
CA GLY A 548 -31.95 -16.69 -1.47
C GLY A 548 -31.04 -16.79 -2.71
N TYR A 549 -31.50 -16.28 -3.84
CA TYR A 549 -30.78 -16.32 -5.11
C TYR A 549 -30.07 -14.99 -5.38
N MET A 550 -28.75 -15.08 -5.58
CA MET A 550 -27.87 -13.94 -5.86
C MET A 550 -27.57 -13.86 -7.35
N PHE A 551 -27.96 -12.76 -7.98
CA PHE A 551 -27.69 -12.45 -9.38
C PHE A 551 -26.45 -11.57 -9.47
N LYS A 552 -25.49 -11.96 -10.32
CA LYS A 552 -24.27 -11.20 -10.65
C LYS A 552 -24.37 -10.71 -12.10
N ALA A 553 -24.11 -9.41 -12.30
CA ALA A 553 -24.06 -8.81 -13.63
C ALA A 553 -22.78 -9.20 -14.40
N PRO A 554 -22.83 -9.35 -15.73
CA PRO A 554 -21.63 -9.63 -16.54
C PRO A 554 -20.70 -8.41 -16.62
N SER A 555 -19.40 -8.67 -16.82
CA SER A 555 -18.39 -7.61 -17.00
C SER A 555 -18.43 -6.99 -18.39
N ARG A 556 -17.94 -5.75 -18.50
CA ARG A 556 -17.95 -4.89 -19.70
C ARG A 556 -17.15 -5.44 -20.90
N SER A 557 -16.20 -6.35 -20.66
CA SER A 557 -15.18 -6.78 -21.63
C SER A 557 -15.44 -8.10 -22.35
N CYS A 558 -16.52 -8.83 -22.02
CA CYS A 558 -16.71 -10.20 -22.55
C CYS A 558 -17.85 -10.31 -23.56
N ASP A 559 -17.53 -10.92 -24.71
CA ASP A 559 -18.46 -11.25 -25.81
C ASP A 559 -19.55 -12.28 -25.42
N SER A 560 -19.49 -12.85 -24.21
CA SER A 560 -20.43 -13.84 -23.69
C SER A 560 -21.53 -13.20 -22.82
N VAL A 561 -22.71 -13.00 -23.40
CA VAL A 561 -23.87 -12.43 -22.71
C VAL A 561 -24.54 -13.50 -21.83
N GLY A 562 -24.14 -13.59 -20.55
CA GLY A 562 -24.74 -14.51 -19.57
C GLY A 562 -24.80 -13.92 -18.17
N ILE A 563 -25.96 -13.99 -17.51
CA ILE A 563 -26.13 -13.60 -16.10
C ILE A 563 -25.88 -14.83 -15.23
N LEU A 564 -25.03 -14.69 -14.22
CA LEU A 564 -24.71 -15.74 -13.25
C LEU A 564 -25.69 -15.65 -12.05
N VAL A 565 -26.28 -16.77 -11.67
CA VAL A 565 -27.17 -16.88 -10.50
C VAL A 565 -26.59 -17.89 -9.53
N SER A 566 -26.43 -17.53 -8.26
CA SER A 566 -25.81 -18.39 -7.25
C SER A 566 -26.62 -18.42 -5.96
N SER A 567 -26.53 -19.52 -5.21
CA SER A 567 -27.20 -19.69 -3.91
C SER A 567 -26.46 -20.76 -3.12
N ALA A 568 -26.25 -20.51 -1.83
CA ALA A 568 -25.60 -21.48 -0.94
C ALA A 568 -26.59 -22.54 -0.46
N VAL A 569 -26.12 -23.78 -0.35
CA VAL A 569 -26.87 -24.87 0.28
C VAL A 569 -26.81 -24.69 1.79
N GLU A 570 -27.96 -24.70 2.46
CA GLU A 570 -28.07 -24.67 3.92
C GLU A 570 -28.53 -26.04 4.43
N VAL A 571 -27.77 -26.63 5.35
CA VAL A 571 -28.10 -27.93 5.97
C VAL A 571 -28.08 -27.76 7.48
N ASN A 572 -29.09 -28.31 8.15
CA ASN A 572 -29.15 -28.32 9.60
C ASN A 572 -28.87 -29.74 10.10
N LEU A 573 -27.72 -29.94 10.74
CA LEU A 573 -27.32 -31.22 11.34
C LEU A 573 -27.39 -31.09 12.87
N GLY A 574 -28.39 -31.73 13.49
CA GLY A 574 -28.50 -31.76 14.96
C GLY A 574 -28.68 -30.40 15.63
N GLY A 575 -29.31 -29.43 14.96
CA GLY A 575 -29.50 -28.06 15.46
C GLY A 575 -28.35 -27.11 15.11
N LYS A 576 -27.30 -27.59 14.43
CA LYS A 576 -26.19 -26.78 13.93
C LYS A 576 -26.46 -26.44 12.47
N LEU A 577 -26.52 -25.14 12.17
CA LEU A 577 -26.61 -24.64 10.80
C LEU A 577 -25.23 -24.73 10.16
N LEU A 578 -25.14 -25.49 9.08
CA LEU A 578 -23.96 -25.57 8.22
C LEU A 578 -24.35 -25.07 6.84
N LYS A 579 -23.43 -24.41 6.16
CA LYS A 579 -23.58 -24.07 4.74
C LYS A 579 -22.62 -24.94 3.92
N PRO A 580 -22.95 -26.23 3.69
CA PRO A 580 -22.05 -27.12 2.99
C PRO A 580 -21.85 -26.69 1.54
N PRO A 581 -20.81 -27.25 0.91
CA PRO A 581 -20.24 -26.67 -0.28
C PRO A 581 -20.97 -27.12 -1.53
N LEU A 582 -22.00 -26.36 -1.90
CA LEU A 582 -22.61 -26.46 -3.21
C LEU A 582 -23.28 -25.13 -3.52
N SER A 583 -22.61 -24.28 -4.29
CA SER A 583 -23.29 -23.18 -4.97
C SER A 583 -23.82 -23.70 -6.31
N VAL A 584 -25.14 -23.78 -6.49
CA VAL A 584 -25.75 -24.42 -7.67
C VAL A 584 -26.49 -23.40 -8.56
N LYS A 585 -26.41 -23.61 -9.89
CA LYS A 585 -27.18 -23.00 -11.02
C LYS A 585 -26.66 -21.65 -11.53
N CYS A 586 -27.30 -20.95 -12.46
CA CYS A 586 -27.35 -21.26 -13.90
C CYS A 586 -26.88 -20.03 -14.68
N VAL A 587 -26.26 -20.20 -15.85
CA VAL A 587 -26.15 -19.12 -16.85
C VAL A 587 -27.45 -19.17 -17.68
N CYS A 588 -28.15 -18.07 -17.91
CA CYS A 588 -29.45 -18.09 -18.58
C CYS A 588 -29.39 -17.35 -19.93
N SER A 589 -29.70 -18.01 -21.05
CA SER A 589 -29.90 -17.32 -22.34
C SER A 589 -31.34 -16.88 -22.52
N SER A 590 -32.28 -17.55 -21.84
CA SER A 590 -33.72 -17.41 -22.11
C SER A 590 -34.44 -16.44 -21.17
N LEU A 591 -33.68 -15.67 -20.39
CA LEU A 591 -34.19 -14.53 -19.62
C LEU A 591 -34.49 -13.32 -20.53
N TYR A 592 -34.85 -13.55 -21.79
CA TYR A 592 -35.40 -12.56 -22.72
C TYR A 592 -36.70 -11.90 -22.21
N TYR A 593 -37.31 -12.43 -21.13
CA TYR A 593 -38.61 -11.98 -20.62
C TYR A 593 -38.65 -11.56 -19.14
N ILE A 594 -37.55 -11.62 -18.37
CA ILE A 594 -37.53 -11.07 -17.00
C ILE A 594 -36.20 -10.33 -16.76
N PHE A 595 -36.19 -9.06 -17.14
CA PHE A 595 -35.06 -8.14 -16.91
C PHE A 595 -34.89 -7.82 -15.41
N PRO A 596 -33.67 -7.78 -14.84
CA PRO A 596 -33.32 -6.74 -13.89
C PRO A 596 -33.33 -5.39 -14.62
N PRO A 597 -33.77 -4.31 -13.97
CA PRO A 597 -34.89 -3.49 -14.44
C PRO A 597 -34.73 -2.98 -15.89
N ARG A 598 -35.64 -3.39 -16.79
CA ARG A 598 -36.52 -2.50 -17.58
C ARG A 598 -37.46 -3.25 -18.56
N VAL A 599 -38.75 -3.18 -18.20
CA VAL A 599 -39.97 -2.93 -19.02
C VAL A 599 -40.38 -3.90 -20.13
N THR A 600 -41.64 -4.37 -20.06
CA THR A 600 -42.66 -4.38 -21.16
C THR A 600 -44.08 -4.46 -20.53
N PRO A 601 -45.21 -4.16 -21.19
CA PRO A 601 -45.43 -3.63 -22.56
C PRO A 601 -46.39 -2.39 -22.64
N HIS A 602 -46.26 -1.66 -23.76
CA HIS A 602 -47.18 -0.72 -24.44
C HIS A 602 -46.57 0.66 -24.75
N ALA A 603 -45.62 0.68 -25.69
CA ALA A 603 -45.43 1.73 -26.70
C ALA A 603 -44.17 1.38 -27.52
N SER A 604 -44.34 1.25 -28.83
CA SER A 604 -43.36 1.43 -29.92
C SER A 604 -41.90 1.00 -29.65
N PHE A 605 -41.54 -0.17 -30.20
CA PHE A 605 -40.19 -0.72 -30.29
C PHE A 605 -39.14 0.27 -30.82
N PHE A 606 -38.00 0.33 -30.14
CA PHE A 606 -36.68 0.55 -30.74
C PHE A 606 -35.65 -0.37 -30.07
N PHE A 607 -35.13 -1.34 -30.82
CA PHE A 607 -33.86 -2.03 -30.54
C PHE A 607 -32.76 -0.96 -30.46
N PRO A 608 -31.98 -0.84 -29.35
CA PRO A 608 -30.86 -1.75 -29.09
C PRO A 608 -30.55 -1.92 -27.57
N LEU A 609 -30.73 -3.11 -26.97
CA LEU A 609 -30.42 -3.33 -25.53
C LEU A 609 -29.57 -4.57 -25.24
N LEU A 610 -28.91 -5.13 -26.26
CA LEU A 610 -27.89 -6.18 -26.07
C LEU A 610 -26.49 -5.58 -25.79
N SER A 611 -26.20 -4.36 -26.24
CA SER A 611 -24.88 -3.73 -26.11
C SER A 611 -24.63 -2.99 -24.78
N GLN A 612 -25.64 -2.90 -23.90
CA GLN A 612 -25.58 -2.12 -22.64
C GLN A 612 -25.75 -2.99 -21.38
N ILE A 613 -25.80 -4.31 -21.52
CA ILE A 613 -25.96 -5.24 -20.40
C ILE A 613 -24.66 -5.24 -19.57
N GLY A 614 -24.78 -5.17 -18.24
CA GLY A 614 -23.63 -5.11 -17.32
C GLY A 614 -23.08 -3.69 -17.08
N LEU A 615 -23.66 -2.66 -17.70
CA LEU A 615 -23.32 -1.26 -17.41
C LEU A 615 -24.01 -0.78 -16.13
N PHE A 616 -23.34 0.14 -15.42
CA PHE A 616 -23.93 0.84 -14.28
C PHE A 616 -25.20 1.58 -14.72
N PHE A 617 -26.28 1.44 -13.94
CA PHE A 617 -27.57 2.01 -14.30
C PHE A 617 -27.55 3.55 -14.41
N GLY A 618 -26.70 4.21 -13.61
CA GLY A 618 -26.50 5.66 -13.69
C GLY A 618 -25.84 6.14 -14.98
N ASP A 619 -25.12 5.28 -15.72
CA ASP A 619 -24.56 5.63 -17.03
C ASP A 619 -25.64 5.56 -18.14
N VAL A 620 -26.70 4.78 -17.93
CA VAL A 620 -27.81 4.59 -18.89
C VAL A 620 -28.95 5.58 -18.64
N ASP A 621 -29.42 5.70 -17.40
CA ASP A 621 -30.40 6.71 -16.98
C ASP A 621 -30.00 7.34 -15.63
N PRO A 622 -29.18 8.41 -15.67
CA PRO A 622 -28.71 9.09 -14.47
C PRO A 622 -29.86 9.66 -13.62
N PHE A 623 -30.94 10.12 -14.26
CA PHE A 623 -32.06 10.77 -13.58
C PHE A 623 -32.81 9.79 -12.69
N LEU A 624 -33.09 8.59 -13.21
CA LEU A 624 -33.80 7.59 -12.43
C LEU A 624 -32.91 7.04 -11.31
N MET A 625 -31.62 6.82 -11.56
CA MET A 625 -30.69 6.39 -10.50
C MET A 625 -30.60 7.42 -9.37
N HIS A 626 -30.52 8.71 -9.71
CA HIS A 626 -30.53 9.79 -8.72
C HIS A 626 -31.84 9.82 -7.91
N ALA A 627 -32.99 9.58 -8.54
CA ALA A 627 -34.26 9.49 -7.82
C ALA A 627 -34.33 8.27 -6.89
N LEU A 628 -33.82 7.12 -7.31
CA LEU A 628 -33.73 5.94 -6.46
C LEU A 628 -32.84 6.22 -5.23
N TYR A 629 -31.75 6.95 -5.40
CA TYR A 629 -30.88 7.39 -4.31
C TYR A 629 -31.56 8.41 -3.39
N ASN A 630 -32.17 9.46 -3.94
CA ASN A 630 -32.82 10.53 -3.16
C ASN A 630 -34.03 10.02 -2.34
N ASN A 631 -34.73 9.00 -2.84
CA ASN A 631 -35.82 8.34 -2.11
C ASN A 631 -35.33 7.23 -1.17
N SER A 632 -34.03 7.16 -0.89
CA SER A 632 -33.41 6.20 0.03
C SER A 632 -33.61 4.73 -0.35
N ILE A 633 -33.87 4.40 -1.62
CA ILE A 633 -33.98 3.01 -2.09
C ILE A 633 -32.57 2.39 -2.18
N TYR A 634 -31.64 3.16 -2.72
CA TYR A 634 -30.21 2.85 -2.70
C TYR A 634 -29.49 3.81 -1.77
N SER A 635 -28.51 3.28 -1.03
CA SER A 635 -27.48 4.07 -0.36
C SER A 635 -26.18 3.97 -1.15
N ARG A 636 -25.35 5.01 -1.04
CA ARG A 636 -24.02 5.08 -1.67
C ARG A 636 -22.97 5.07 -0.57
N TRP A 637 -22.04 4.14 -0.66
CA TRP A 637 -20.81 4.18 0.11
C TRP A 637 -19.67 4.60 -0.79
N GLN A 638 -18.74 5.41 -0.27
CA GLN A 638 -17.52 5.77 -0.98
C GLN A 638 -16.34 5.26 -0.17
N SER A 639 -15.41 4.58 -0.84
CA SER A 639 -14.21 4.08 -0.19
C SER A 639 -12.95 4.44 -0.98
N PHE A 640 -11.87 4.61 -0.25
CA PHE A 640 -10.56 4.96 -0.78
C PHE A 640 -9.74 3.69 -1.01
N HIS A 641 -9.13 3.58 -2.18
CA HIS A 641 -8.19 2.52 -2.48
C HIS A 641 -6.79 3.12 -2.64
N TYR A 642 -5.93 2.89 -1.64
CA TYR A 642 -4.60 3.48 -1.52
C TYR A 642 -3.51 2.76 -2.34
N GLN A 643 -3.80 1.57 -2.85
CA GLN A 643 -2.85 0.73 -3.58
C GLN A 643 -3.15 0.62 -5.09
N SER A 644 -3.92 1.57 -5.65
CA SER A 644 -4.23 1.56 -7.08
C SER A 644 -3.04 2.01 -7.95
N ALA A 645 -2.98 1.48 -9.16
CA ALA A 645 -2.12 2.00 -10.21
C ALA A 645 -2.91 3.00 -11.07
N CYS A 646 -2.33 4.18 -11.30
CA CYS A 646 -2.89 5.17 -12.24
C CYS A 646 -1.84 5.60 -13.26
N GLU A 647 -2.34 5.92 -14.45
CA GLU A 647 -1.57 6.67 -15.44
C GLU A 647 -1.20 8.04 -14.86
N PRO A 648 0.06 8.48 -15.03
CA PRO A 648 0.49 9.77 -14.53
C PRO A 648 -0.29 10.90 -15.22
N VAL A 649 -0.95 11.73 -14.43
CA VAL A 649 -1.59 12.94 -14.95
C VAL A 649 -0.49 13.86 -15.47
N SER A 650 -0.52 14.19 -16.75
CA SER A 650 0.39 15.17 -17.33
C SER A 650 0.12 16.52 -16.66
N SER A 651 1.02 16.94 -15.77
CA SER A 651 0.92 18.27 -15.18
C SER A 651 1.15 19.30 -16.28
N SER A 652 0.12 20.10 -16.56
CA SER A 652 0.17 21.23 -17.51
C SER A 652 1.21 22.31 -17.13
N HIS A 653 1.85 22.19 -15.96
CA HIS A 653 2.92 23.06 -15.48
C HIS A 653 4.32 22.75 -16.03
N THR A 654 4.48 21.70 -16.83
CA THR A 654 5.59 21.62 -17.79
C THR A 654 5.07 21.92 -19.18
N GLY A 655 4.46 23.09 -19.34
CA GLY A 655 4.49 23.77 -20.62
C GLY A 655 5.95 24.03 -20.96
N ALA A 656 6.58 23.11 -21.67
CA ALA A 656 7.70 23.46 -22.52
C ALA A 656 7.13 24.47 -23.53
N ALA A 657 7.12 25.74 -23.15
CA ALA A 657 7.00 26.82 -24.10
C ALA A 657 8.11 26.56 -25.10
N SER A 658 7.74 26.21 -26.33
CA SER A 658 8.66 26.23 -27.45
C SER A 658 9.38 27.56 -27.37
N ARG A 659 10.72 27.53 -27.27
CA ARG A 659 11.52 28.74 -27.30
C ARG A 659 10.99 29.57 -28.46
N SER A 660 10.51 30.77 -28.16
CA SER A 660 10.03 31.73 -29.13
C SER A 660 11.05 31.79 -30.27
N ILE A 661 10.66 31.26 -31.43
CA ILE A 661 11.43 31.40 -32.65
C ILE A 661 11.53 32.89 -32.92
N PHE A 662 12.76 33.40 -32.86
CA PHE A 662 13.09 34.77 -33.26
C PHE A 662 12.66 34.94 -34.71
N VAL A 663 11.63 35.76 -34.96
CA VAL A 663 11.20 36.13 -36.31
C VAL A 663 12.21 37.16 -36.82
N PRO A 664 13.02 36.84 -37.86
CA PRO A 664 13.98 37.80 -38.39
C PRO A 664 13.24 38.97 -39.04
N SER A 665 13.78 40.19 -38.91
CA SER A 665 13.24 41.33 -39.64
C SER A 665 13.65 41.26 -41.12
N ILE A 666 12.96 41.99 -41.99
CA ILE A 666 13.21 42.02 -43.44
C ILE A 666 14.67 42.42 -43.80
N ALA A 667 15.42 42.99 -42.87
CA ALA A 667 16.85 43.29 -43.03
C ALA A 667 17.77 42.04 -42.96
N ASP A 668 17.32 40.92 -42.39
CA ASP A 668 18.12 39.69 -42.23
C ASP A 668 17.99 38.72 -43.42
N ILE A 669 17.07 39.00 -44.35
CA ILE A 669 16.71 38.11 -45.49
C ILE A 669 17.67 38.26 -46.69
N LEU A 670 18.63 39.20 -46.65
CA LEU A 670 19.50 39.53 -47.78
C LEU A 670 20.95 39.01 -47.69
N SER A 671 21.16 37.78 -47.20
CA SER A 671 22.42 37.06 -47.45
C SER A 671 22.19 35.64 -47.95
N LEU A 672 22.21 35.47 -49.28
CA LEU A 672 22.11 34.18 -49.97
C LEU A 672 23.26 33.20 -49.64
N ALA A 673 24.34 33.68 -49.01
CA ALA A 673 25.49 32.87 -48.60
C ALA A 673 25.27 32.11 -47.28
N TRP A 674 24.27 32.49 -46.47
CA TRP A 674 24.02 31.85 -45.17
C TRP A 674 23.12 30.61 -45.28
N TRP A 675 22.20 30.60 -46.24
CA TRP A 675 21.32 29.46 -46.51
C TRP A 675 22.08 28.24 -47.04
N THR A 676 23.13 28.44 -47.84
CA THR A 676 23.88 27.32 -48.42
C THR A 676 24.77 26.63 -47.39
N SER A 677 25.33 27.36 -46.42
CA SER A 677 26.17 26.79 -45.37
C SER A 677 25.36 26.08 -44.29
N THR A 678 24.22 26.64 -43.88
CA THR A 678 23.34 26.05 -42.85
C THR A 678 22.62 24.80 -43.35
N VAL A 679 22.14 24.80 -44.60
CA VAL A 679 21.52 23.60 -45.20
C VAL A 679 22.56 22.50 -45.42
N ALA A 680 23.75 22.84 -45.90
CA ALA A 680 24.83 21.86 -46.05
C ALA A 680 25.24 21.25 -44.70
N TRP A 681 25.33 22.06 -43.64
CA TRP A 681 25.70 21.57 -42.31
C TRP A 681 24.60 20.69 -41.68
N SER A 682 23.32 21.03 -41.89
CA SER A 682 22.19 20.21 -41.46
C SER A 682 22.17 18.84 -42.16
N VAL A 683 22.40 18.81 -43.48
CA VAL A 683 22.43 17.57 -44.25
C VAL A 683 23.62 16.70 -43.84
N THR A 684 24.77 17.31 -43.56
CA THR A 684 25.97 16.58 -43.10
C THR A 684 25.77 16.01 -41.69
N GLN A 685 25.10 16.75 -40.79
CA GLN A 685 24.73 16.23 -39.47
C GLN A 685 23.71 15.08 -39.57
N GLN A 686 22.71 15.18 -40.44
CA GLN A 686 21.74 14.08 -40.62
C GLN A 686 22.36 12.83 -41.24
N LEU A 687 23.32 12.97 -42.15
CA LEU A 687 24.08 11.84 -42.71
C LEU A 687 25.02 11.21 -41.67
N LEU A 688 25.65 11.98 -40.79
CA LEU A 688 26.48 11.44 -39.70
C LEU A 688 25.65 10.75 -38.62
N TYR A 689 24.48 11.30 -38.27
CA TYR A 689 23.56 10.68 -37.31
C TYR A 689 22.98 9.36 -37.86
N GLY A 690 22.69 9.28 -39.16
CA GLY A 690 22.24 8.04 -39.81
C GLY A 690 23.33 6.96 -39.94
N LEU A 691 24.62 7.33 -39.94
CA LEU A 691 25.74 6.38 -40.01
C LEU A 691 26.21 5.88 -38.63
N LEU A 692 25.94 6.64 -37.56
CA LEU A 692 26.34 6.28 -36.18
C LEU A 692 25.23 5.59 -35.37
N TYR A 693 23.97 5.64 -35.82
CA TYR A 693 22.82 5.04 -35.13
C TYR A 693 21.99 4.20 -36.10
N ASN A 694 22.53 3.03 -36.48
CA ASN A 694 21.70 1.89 -36.84
C ASN A 694 21.66 0.98 -35.61
N ASP A 695 20.45 0.63 -35.16
CA ASP A 695 20.10 -0.16 -33.96
C ASP A 695 20.09 0.56 -32.60
N VAL A 696 19.26 1.61 -32.48
CA VAL A 696 18.52 1.81 -31.23
C VAL A 696 17.04 1.81 -31.54
N LEU A 697 16.42 0.65 -31.29
CA LEU A 697 14.99 0.54 -31.05
C LEU A 697 14.62 1.66 -30.07
N VAL A 698 13.79 2.61 -30.50
CA VAL A 698 13.07 3.48 -29.57
C VAL A 698 12.11 2.53 -28.85
N GLU A 699 12.57 1.96 -27.74
CA GLU A 699 11.70 1.34 -26.76
C GLU A 699 10.62 2.37 -26.44
N GLY A 700 9.37 1.97 -26.64
CA GLY A 700 8.24 2.73 -26.14
C GLY A 700 8.53 3.08 -24.70
N PHE A 701 8.39 4.36 -24.36
CA PHE A 701 8.35 4.79 -22.96
C PHE A 701 7.33 3.87 -22.28
N GLU A 702 7.78 2.87 -21.51
CA GLU A 702 6.93 2.21 -20.54
C GLU A 702 6.40 3.33 -19.67
N ILE A 703 5.12 3.65 -19.86
CA ILE A 703 4.40 4.59 -19.01
C ILE A 703 4.41 3.91 -17.65
N LYS A 704 5.37 4.30 -16.79
CA LYS A 704 5.44 3.79 -15.43
C LYS A 704 4.17 4.22 -14.74
N GLU A 705 3.26 3.29 -14.59
CA GLU A 705 2.10 3.45 -13.73
C GLU A 705 2.60 3.89 -12.35
N SER A 706 2.02 4.98 -11.84
CA SER A 706 2.34 5.51 -10.53
C SER A 706 1.28 5.03 -9.54
N SER A 707 1.69 4.71 -8.32
CA SER A 707 0.73 4.41 -7.26
C SER A 707 -0.11 5.65 -6.95
N CYS A 708 -1.43 5.52 -7.01
CA CYS A 708 -2.39 6.58 -6.79
C CYS A 708 -3.48 6.14 -5.82
N VAL A 709 -4.20 7.12 -5.28
CA VAL A 709 -5.43 6.86 -4.52
C VAL A 709 -6.61 7.01 -5.48
N THR A 710 -7.48 5.99 -5.52
CA THR A 710 -8.75 6.06 -6.26
C THR A 710 -9.92 6.07 -5.28
N ILE A 711 -10.95 6.87 -5.55
CA ILE A 711 -12.24 6.75 -4.87
C ILE A 711 -13.11 5.82 -5.68
N GLN A 712 -13.73 4.89 -4.97
CA GLN A 712 -14.70 3.96 -5.52
C GLN A 712 -16.03 4.20 -4.84
N SER A 713 -17.10 4.22 -5.63
CA SER A 713 -18.46 4.40 -5.13
C SER A 713 -19.23 3.12 -5.35
N GLN A 714 -19.76 2.55 -4.28
CA GLN A 714 -20.59 1.35 -4.33
C GLN A 714 -22.02 1.66 -3.89
N PHE A 715 -22.99 0.97 -4.48
CA PHE A 715 -24.41 1.12 -4.16
C PHE A 715 -24.98 -0.16 -3.55
N TYR A 716 -25.76 -0.01 -2.48
CA TYR A 716 -26.41 -1.13 -1.81
C TYR A 716 -27.84 -0.76 -1.38
N PHE A 717 -28.68 -1.78 -1.20
CA PHE A 717 -30.09 -1.58 -0.80
C PHE A 717 -30.20 -1.17 0.66
N THR A 718 -31.12 -0.24 0.93
CA THR A 718 -31.52 0.07 2.31
C THR A 718 -32.63 -0.89 2.78
N ASN A 719 -32.84 -0.97 4.11
CA ASN A 719 -33.89 -1.80 4.73
C ASN A 719 -35.32 -1.24 4.60
N VAL A 720 -35.55 -0.26 3.72
CA VAL A 720 -36.84 0.42 3.61
C VAL A 720 -37.80 -0.41 2.73
N THR A 721 -39.10 -0.23 2.95
CA THR A 721 -40.27 -0.96 2.40
C THR A 721 -40.15 -1.61 1.01
N ASN A 722 -40.77 -2.78 0.82
CA ASN A 722 -40.70 -3.58 -0.41
C ASN A 722 -41.26 -2.93 -1.69
N SER A 723 -42.00 -1.82 -1.59
CA SER A 723 -42.62 -1.15 -2.74
C SER A 723 -42.65 0.37 -2.58
N TYR A 724 -42.27 1.08 -3.64
CA TYR A 724 -42.26 2.54 -3.70
C TYR A 724 -43.08 3.02 -4.90
N ASN A 725 -43.91 4.02 -4.66
CA ASN A 725 -44.58 4.80 -5.70
C ASN A 725 -44.14 6.23 -5.53
N VAL A 726 -43.35 6.73 -6.49
CA VAL A 726 -42.75 8.06 -6.36
C VAL A 726 -42.94 8.83 -7.65
N LEU A 727 -43.40 10.07 -7.50
CA LEU A 727 -43.39 11.07 -8.56
C LEU A 727 -42.04 11.80 -8.52
N GLN A 728 -41.26 11.70 -9.58
CA GLN A 728 -40.00 12.41 -9.75
C GLN A 728 -40.24 13.69 -10.54
N ASP A 729 -39.96 14.84 -9.96
CA ASP A 729 -40.03 16.13 -10.64
C ASP A 729 -38.65 16.53 -11.20
N CYS A 730 -38.51 16.51 -12.53
CA CYS A 730 -37.32 16.94 -13.27
C CYS A 730 -37.45 18.42 -13.72
N GLY A 731 -38.06 19.27 -12.89
CA GLY A 731 -38.33 20.68 -13.19
C GLY A 731 -39.59 20.87 -14.03
N ASN A 732 -39.48 20.72 -15.36
CA ASN A 732 -40.59 20.92 -16.31
C ASN A 732 -41.34 19.64 -16.69
N CYS A 733 -40.85 18.48 -16.25
CA CYS A 733 -41.40 17.17 -16.56
C CYS A 733 -41.44 16.37 -15.26
N SER A 734 -42.58 15.76 -14.97
CA SER A 734 -42.69 14.77 -13.91
C SER A 734 -42.70 13.38 -14.53
N ARG A 735 -42.12 12.41 -13.81
CA ARG A 735 -42.10 10.99 -14.19
C ARG A 735 -42.58 10.19 -13.01
N LEU A 736 -43.63 9.38 -13.20
CA LEU A 736 -43.97 8.38 -12.21
C LEU A 736 -43.07 7.16 -12.37
N PHE A 737 -42.53 6.68 -11.26
CA PHE A 737 -41.91 5.36 -11.21
C PHE A 737 -42.44 4.53 -10.04
N HIS A 738 -42.62 3.24 -10.32
CA HIS A 738 -42.93 2.20 -9.36
C HIS A 738 -41.71 1.28 -9.23
N ALA A 739 -41.23 1.09 -8.01
CA ALA A 739 -40.14 0.17 -7.72
C ALA A 739 -40.63 -0.89 -6.73
N LYS A 740 -40.42 -2.17 -7.03
CA LYS A 740 -40.75 -3.30 -6.17
C LYS A 740 -39.58 -4.27 -6.08
N ARG A 741 -39.20 -4.64 -4.87
CA ARG A 741 -38.18 -5.67 -4.63
C ARG A 741 -38.77 -7.06 -4.85
N LEU A 742 -38.04 -7.93 -5.55
CA LEU A 742 -38.43 -9.32 -5.75
C LEU A 742 -38.03 -10.15 -4.51
N GLU A 743 -38.99 -10.88 -3.96
CA GLU A 743 -38.78 -11.70 -2.76
C GLU A 743 -37.73 -12.79 -3.02
N ASN A 744 -36.89 -13.09 -2.01
CA ASN A 744 -35.81 -14.08 -2.05
C ASN A 744 -34.73 -13.85 -3.13
N THR A 745 -34.58 -12.61 -3.62
CA THR A 745 -33.52 -12.23 -4.58
C THR A 745 -32.92 -10.86 -4.25
N ASN A 746 -31.77 -10.55 -4.86
CA ASN A 746 -31.17 -9.21 -4.85
C ASN A 746 -31.68 -8.31 -6.00
N LEU A 747 -32.81 -8.64 -6.63
CA LEU A 747 -33.33 -7.90 -7.79
C LEU A 747 -34.36 -6.84 -7.39
N LEU A 748 -34.25 -5.68 -8.04
CA LEU A 748 -35.25 -4.60 -7.98
C LEU A 748 -35.96 -4.48 -9.33
N PHE A 749 -37.28 -4.61 -9.31
CA PHE A 749 -38.11 -4.38 -10.48
C PHE A 749 -38.58 -2.93 -10.48
N VAL A 750 -38.18 -2.16 -11.51
CA VAL A 750 -38.55 -0.74 -11.65
C VAL A 750 -39.32 -0.53 -12.95
N VAL A 751 -40.51 0.04 -12.84
CA VAL A 751 -41.35 0.50 -13.95
C VAL A 751 -41.40 2.00 -13.88
N ALA A 752 -41.06 2.68 -14.97
CA ALA A 752 -40.98 4.13 -14.97
C ALA A 752 -41.35 4.67 -16.35
N GLU A 753 -42.10 5.77 -16.41
CA GLU A 753 -42.55 6.37 -17.66
C GLU A 753 -41.36 6.86 -18.52
N THR A 754 -41.47 6.93 -19.84
CA THR A 754 -40.37 7.42 -20.68
C THR A 754 -40.30 8.95 -20.65
N LEU A 755 -39.19 9.51 -20.18
CA LEU A 755 -38.96 10.97 -20.16
C LEU A 755 -38.33 11.45 -21.49
N PRO A 756 -38.83 12.55 -22.08
CA PRO A 756 -38.17 13.26 -23.19
C PRO A 756 -37.20 14.37 -22.72
N CYS A 757 -36.77 14.38 -21.46
CA CYS A 757 -36.00 15.49 -20.88
C CYS A 757 -34.48 15.31 -21.02
N SER A 758 -33.87 16.14 -21.85
CA SER A 758 -32.43 16.25 -22.10
C SER A 758 -31.85 17.51 -21.45
N ARG A 759 -31.61 17.49 -20.13
CA ARG A 759 -30.75 18.51 -19.49
C ARG A 759 -29.73 17.88 -18.56
N GLY A 760 -28.46 18.20 -18.80
CA GLY A 760 -27.33 17.72 -18.02
C GLY A 760 -27.43 18.13 -16.55
N PHE A 761 -27.75 17.17 -15.71
CA PHE A 761 -27.49 17.19 -14.26
C PHE A 761 -26.36 16.20 -13.95
N PHE A 762 -25.75 16.38 -12.79
CA PHE A 762 -24.60 15.59 -12.32
C PHE A 762 -24.80 14.09 -12.53
N PHE A 763 -23.87 13.47 -13.26
CA PHE A 763 -23.82 12.03 -13.43
C PHE A 763 -23.39 11.38 -12.11
N LEU A 764 -24.25 10.55 -11.53
CA LEU A 764 -23.81 9.57 -10.55
C LEU A 764 -23.04 8.51 -11.35
N ASN A 765 -21.72 8.65 -11.41
CA ASN A 765 -20.86 7.66 -12.04
C ASN A 765 -20.36 6.67 -10.98
N GLU A 766 -20.38 5.38 -11.31
CA GLU A 766 -19.73 4.32 -10.51
C GLU A 766 -18.21 4.24 -10.78
N LYS A 767 -17.70 5.01 -11.75
CA LYS A 767 -16.30 4.96 -12.19
C LYS A 767 -15.32 5.26 -11.05
N LYS A 768 -14.20 4.51 -11.03
CA LYS A 768 -13.00 4.83 -10.25
C LYS A 768 -12.56 6.25 -10.63
N GLN A 769 -12.75 7.20 -9.72
CA GLN A 769 -12.28 8.56 -9.92
C GLN A 769 -10.93 8.70 -9.23
N THR A 770 -9.97 9.31 -9.91
CA THR A 770 -8.74 9.76 -9.26
C THR A 770 -9.10 10.88 -8.30
N VAL A 771 -8.64 10.77 -7.06
CA VAL A 771 -8.89 11.80 -6.04
C VAL A 771 -8.16 13.07 -6.48
N GLN A 772 -8.91 14.16 -6.70
CA GLN A 772 -8.31 15.49 -6.59
C GLN A 772 -8.01 15.71 -5.11
N GLU A 773 -6.73 15.99 -4.83
CA GLU A 773 -6.13 16.03 -3.48
C GLU A 773 -7.11 16.49 -2.40
N GLU A 774 -7.50 15.57 -1.51
CA GLU A 774 -8.24 15.91 -0.30
C GLU A 774 -7.48 16.98 0.48
N ASN A 775 -8.23 17.92 1.09
CA ASN A 775 -7.63 18.96 1.90
C ASN A 775 -6.82 18.32 3.05
N PRO A 776 -5.49 18.47 3.07
CA PRO A 776 -4.60 17.85 4.05
C PRO A 776 -5.00 18.10 5.51
N CYS A 777 -5.71 19.21 5.72
CA CYS A 777 -6.02 19.76 7.03
C CYS A 777 -7.23 19.09 7.71
N GLU A 778 -8.18 18.54 6.94
CA GLU A 778 -9.36 17.84 7.49
C GLU A 778 -9.01 16.45 8.03
N VAL A 779 -8.02 15.80 7.41
CA VAL A 779 -7.53 14.48 7.81
C VAL A 779 -6.79 14.54 9.15
N LEU A 780 -6.11 15.66 9.45
CA LEU A 780 -5.38 15.84 10.71
C LEU A 780 -6.27 16.11 11.91
N SER A 781 -7.45 16.71 11.73
CA SER A 781 -8.41 16.86 12.83
C SER A 781 -8.88 15.51 13.36
N ASN A 782 -8.81 14.44 12.55
CA ASN A 782 -9.24 13.09 12.88
C ASN A 782 -8.05 12.13 12.98
N ALA A 783 -6.96 12.56 13.62
CA ALA A 783 -5.81 11.67 13.86
C ALA A 783 -6.25 10.43 14.66
N ARG A 784 -6.00 9.25 14.11
CA ARG A 784 -6.39 7.96 14.72
C ARG A 784 -5.56 7.67 15.97
N TYR A 785 -6.16 6.98 16.93
CA TYR A 785 -5.48 6.54 18.15
C TYR A 785 -4.33 5.59 17.84
N ARG A 786 -3.22 5.70 18.57
CA ARG A 786 -2.05 4.82 18.43
C ARG A 786 -1.24 4.79 19.71
N LYS A 787 -0.35 3.81 19.81
CA LYS A 787 0.56 3.65 20.95
C LYS A 787 1.99 3.64 20.46
N GLY A 788 2.78 4.63 20.89
CA GLY A 788 4.21 4.68 20.62
C GLY A 788 4.98 3.58 21.38
N PRO A 789 6.24 3.32 21.00
CA PRO A 789 7.06 2.32 21.67
C PRO A 789 7.31 2.69 23.14
N THR A 790 7.42 1.66 23.98
CA THR A 790 7.51 1.79 25.45
C THR A 790 8.88 2.24 25.93
N SER A 791 9.95 1.82 25.24
CA SER A 791 11.33 2.17 25.55
C SER A 791 11.84 3.31 24.67
N CYS A 792 12.46 4.30 25.31
CA CYS A 792 13.13 5.41 24.62
C CYS A 792 14.54 5.59 25.21
N PHE A 793 15.54 5.74 24.34
CA PHE A 793 16.93 6.04 24.72
C PHE A 793 17.37 7.37 24.11
N ASP A 794 17.22 8.48 24.85
CA ASP A 794 17.46 9.85 24.34
C ASP A 794 18.61 10.59 25.07
N TYR A 795 18.71 10.40 26.38
CA TYR A 795 19.62 11.13 27.25
C TYR A 795 20.39 10.21 28.20
N SER A 796 21.71 10.40 28.24
CA SER A 796 22.56 9.88 29.30
C SER A 796 23.56 10.95 29.74
N ALA A 797 23.77 11.08 31.05
CA ALA A 797 24.72 12.03 31.62
C ALA A 797 26.18 11.72 31.24
N LEU A 798 26.44 10.48 30.80
CA LEU A 798 27.77 9.97 30.41
C LEU A 798 28.06 10.11 28.90
N VAL A 799 27.12 10.66 28.12
CA VAL A 799 27.34 10.91 26.69
C VAL A 799 28.49 11.89 26.51
N SER A 800 29.46 11.53 25.67
CA SER A 800 30.60 12.39 25.39
C SER A 800 30.11 13.67 24.68
N THR A 801 30.41 14.81 25.28
CA THR A 801 30.15 16.14 24.73
C THR A 801 31.36 16.72 23.98
N VAL A 802 32.50 16.01 24.01
CA VAL A 802 33.74 16.42 23.35
C VAL A 802 33.65 16.01 21.88
N TYR A 803 33.38 16.99 21.02
CA TYR A 803 33.41 16.81 19.58
C TYR A 803 34.81 17.11 19.03
N TYR A 804 35.35 16.20 18.22
CA TYR A 804 36.28 16.56 17.16
C TYR A 804 35.48 17.30 16.07
N VAL A 805 35.26 18.62 16.22
CA VAL A 805 34.67 19.48 15.16
C VAL A 805 35.72 19.90 14.14
N GLY A 806 36.80 19.15 14.02
CA GLY A 806 37.95 19.53 13.23
C GLY A 806 38.97 18.40 13.20
N SER A 807 38.78 17.46 12.29
CA SER A 807 39.87 16.65 11.77
C SER A 807 39.49 16.26 10.35
N PHE A 808 40.25 16.78 9.40
CA PHE A 808 40.31 16.27 8.03
C PHE A 808 40.31 14.74 8.07
N TRP A 809 39.18 14.12 7.69
CA TRP A 809 39.24 12.79 7.11
C TRP A 809 39.93 12.97 5.76
N ILE A 810 41.25 12.83 5.77
CA ILE A 810 42.02 12.60 4.54
C ILE A 810 41.47 11.28 4.00
N SER A 811 40.59 11.39 3.02
CA SER A 811 40.18 10.28 2.19
C SER A 811 41.45 9.60 1.68
N TRP A 812 41.48 8.28 1.68
CA TRP A 812 42.59 7.50 1.12
C TRP A 812 42.88 7.88 -0.36
N TRP A 813 41.94 8.55 -1.03
CA TRP A 813 42.08 9.13 -2.36
C TRP A 813 43.04 10.33 -2.43
N ASP A 814 43.19 11.11 -1.36
CA ASP A 814 44.12 12.27 -1.32
C ASP A 814 45.59 11.85 -1.18
N LEU A 815 45.85 10.59 -0.79
CA LEU A 815 47.20 10.00 -0.70
C LEU A 815 47.73 9.48 -2.04
N VAL A 816 46.87 9.30 -3.04
CA VAL A 816 47.27 8.84 -4.38
C VAL A 816 47.45 10.04 -5.31
N GLY A 817 48.46 10.86 -4.99
CA GLY A 817 48.96 11.90 -5.88
C GLY A 817 49.60 11.30 -7.13
N LEU A 818 48.79 10.98 -8.14
CA LEU A 818 49.25 10.72 -9.51
C LEU A 818 49.55 12.06 -10.20
N GLY A 819 50.76 12.55 -9.96
CA GLY A 819 51.31 13.76 -10.58
C GLY A 819 52.79 13.59 -10.92
N ARG A 820 53.13 12.70 -11.85
CA ARG A 820 54.42 12.76 -12.57
C ARG A 820 54.20 13.35 -13.96
N VAL A 821 54.18 14.68 -14.04
CA VAL A 821 54.45 15.39 -15.30
C VAL A 821 55.96 15.29 -15.53
N LYS A 822 56.36 14.46 -16.49
CA LYS A 822 57.74 14.32 -16.95
C LYS A 822 57.91 15.22 -18.17
N VAL A 823 58.47 16.41 -17.97
CA VAL A 823 58.92 17.28 -19.07
C VAL A 823 60.19 16.66 -19.65
N ARG A 824 60.19 16.34 -20.95
CA ARG A 824 61.38 16.04 -21.75
C ARG A 824 61.61 17.21 -22.71
N GLY A 825 62.83 17.73 -22.73
CA GLY A 825 63.34 18.58 -23.81
C GLY A 825 63.65 17.78 -25.06
#